data_AF-A0A8E2JD44-F1
#
_entry.id   AF-A0A8E2JD44-F1
#
_cell.length_a   1.000
_cell.length_b   1.000
_cell.length_c   1.000
_cell.angle_alpha   90.00
_cell.angle_beta   90.00
_cell.angle_gamma   90.00
#
_symmetry.space_group_name_H-M   'P 1'
#
loop_
_entity.id
_entity.type
_entity.pdbx_description
1 polymer ?
#
loop_
_entity_poly.entity_id
_entity_poly.type
_entity_poly.pdbx_seq_one_letter_code
_entity_poly.pdbx_strand_id
1 'polypeptide(L)'
;MRTNLTQCGIHYMANPELSWIYGYNGTTKGIRPNFASQVTFKGCETLCGAGIDWYQWTTASATITTWILPVVGMMLQAPFESNAFKRTLLATIRWVGSPMASLAYILWNIKVSGKCALMVDMAVRYEDQIPGEKSDFASIRDSFYILMTMNQYTMNARASMRKESEGLLRIVLFSKDLRLLGTDSPLNATREKLAQELRKGRKRGVVPVFISTMWFLFALAISIQSAFGYLGENTTAHDLALGFLLSWLPVLILGSIVDRNPVAADDMRRKLNELVDLVRRSLQDDTIRQEFINSFKNQPEAERMKEWVENVHRRCGFMTNFFVGFAGQGRIPWHYGAAHPILSDIEGCYIARRGRNWLDNEEEARTNLVMGPVDEGGLLWFDLRELWQILSSVLIVTFTIAGAFILSFFTPTVGLGCRSGGYLIFTCLTFGLLVLELIVWWVSSPIRVEQPQWLVRRRTNLESNASFARFEQSSRAVFRRVSETALSLRDSLESWSICLLKNLLSLFPMKNKTQNLDQFENTMNTRFSNIHDYSLKEWTRRFFFIPVELFNTTWLIYIVLAQTFGFYHNCSCSCSIWGGGGGYLDFTQADVTNSPWVRYYWTGGTVLASGTMGIGMIYVVIEWCLQSHLSTENYASAQRGLRRTRRYRYITYPIRFLLRWIISKTLALFALICKLFSKSYTPNQSLLWTKETTYYFRPPHSSTTLPRQSYIPSPPSPRPSTDATSLLSGVQLDLRTTSTSRELQPYPYTFDSADLGIGPWTPPTHTRILHISPQLDRSLSPASPPRSHPRTLHGRDRGDSESSKMPLIRTPRGRDRGDSVSSQTRLLQTPDLDSHKRNPSPTPSQFSIPRKPSSQDLQPQRTYAGDPQSPASQFSIPRKAPNQHLTRDSGQGFGLGISTTSILSQPRSNSHSPAPSRLSMDSIDSPIHERRRLQFPTQQSTYPQQGIDEASGSRDNRAKGI
;
A
#
# COMPACT_ATOMS: atom_id res chain seq x y z
N MET A 1 -42.58 -16.49 23.27
CA MET A 1 -41.69 -16.49 24.45
C MET A 1 -40.32 -15.93 24.02
N ARG A 2 -39.46 -15.51 24.95
CA ARG A 2 -38.05 -15.20 24.64
C ARG A 2 -37.25 -16.51 24.68
N THR A 3 -36.49 -16.82 23.63
CA THR A 3 -35.60 -17.99 23.62
C THR A 3 -34.51 -17.81 24.67
N ASN A 4 -34.28 -18.88 25.44
CA ASN A 4 -33.24 -19.00 26.47
C ASN A 4 -32.66 -20.41 26.34
N LEU A 5 -31.46 -20.52 25.77
CA LEU A 5 -30.86 -21.82 25.44
C LEU A 5 -30.40 -22.58 26.70
N THR A 6 -29.95 -21.88 27.74
CA THR A 6 -29.56 -22.49 29.03
C THR A 6 -30.76 -23.13 29.73
N GLN A 7 -31.89 -22.42 29.84
CA GLN A 7 -33.12 -22.96 30.45
C GLN A 7 -33.72 -24.08 29.60
N CYS A 8 -33.70 -23.94 28.27
CA CYS A 8 -34.12 -25.00 27.35
C CYS A 8 -33.26 -26.27 27.52
N GLY A 9 -31.94 -26.13 27.66
CA GLY A 9 -31.02 -27.23 27.86
C GLY A 9 -31.26 -27.98 29.17
N ILE A 10 -31.51 -27.26 30.26
CA ILE A 10 -31.91 -27.87 31.55
C ILE A 10 -33.19 -28.69 31.38
N HIS A 11 -34.21 -28.13 30.69
CA HIS A 11 -35.46 -28.85 30.43
C HIS A 11 -35.29 -30.06 29.50
N TYR A 12 -34.38 -30.01 28.53
CA TYR A 12 -34.07 -31.15 27.66
C TYR A 12 -33.35 -32.27 28.44
N MET A 13 -32.27 -31.94 29.17
CA MET A 13 -31.46 -32.90 29.92
C MET A 13 -32.22 -33.55 31.09
N ALA A 14 -33.25 -32.88 31.62
CA ALA A 14 -34.10 -33.41 32.68
C ALA A 14 -35.17 -34.42 32.20
N ASN A 15 -35.47 -34.49 30.89
CA ASN A 15 -36.58 -35.27 30.35
C ASN A 15 -36.09 -36.34 29.35
N PRO A 16 -36.00 -37.62 29.77
CA PRO A 16 -35.52 -38.71 28.90
C PRO A 16 -36.33 -38.89 27.60
N GLU A 17 -37.64 -38.63 27.63
CA GLU A 17 -38.51 -38.71 26.45
C GLU A 17 -38.10 -37.71 25.36
N LEU A 18 -37.74 -36.48 25.73
CA LEU A 18 -37.24 -35.48 24.78
C LEU A 18 -35.90 -35.90 24.18
N SER A 19 -35.05 -36.53 24.98
CA SER A 19 -33.78 -37.09 24.52
C SER A 19 -33.96 -38.26 23.54
N TRP A 20 -35.03 -39.06 23.69
CA TRP A 20 -35.37 -40.14 22.77
C TRP A 20 -35.96 -39.62 21.43
N ILE A 21 -36.80 -38.58 21.49
CA ILE A 21 -37.46 -38.01 20.30
C ILE A 21 -36.52 -37.11 19.48
N TYR A 22 -35.68 -36.30 20.15
CA TYR A 22 -34.90 -35.23 19.52
C TYR A 22 -33.38 -35.40 19.63
N GLY A 23 -32.89 -36.46 20.27
CA GLY A 23 -31.46 -36.76 20.42
C GLY A 23 -30.73 -36.94 19.10
N TYR A 24 -29.54 -36.36 19.00
CA TYR A 24 -28.69 -36.46 17.82
C TYR A 24 -27.94 -37.79 17.79
N ASN A 25 -28.17 -38.59 16.74
CA ASN A 25 -27.54 -39.89 16.52
C ASN A 25 -26.34 -39.87 15.55
N GLY A 26 -26.04 -38.70 14.96
CA GLY A 26 -25.00 -38.57 13.94
C GLY A 26 -23.58 -38.50 14.53
N THR A 27 -22.59 -38.40 13.64
CA THR A 27 -21.19 -38.24 14.05
C THR A 27 -20.98 -36.87 14.72
N THR A 28 -20.44 -36.86 15.95
CA THR A 28 -19.98 -35.66 16.65
C THR A 28 -18.50 -35.42 16.40
N LYS A 29 -18.07 -34.15 16.32
CA LYS A 29 -16.66 -33.78 16.09
C LYS A 29 -16.02 -33.21 17.35
N GLY A 30 -14.90 -33.78 17.78
CA GLY A 30 -14.14 -33.34 18.96
C GLY A 30 -14.82 -33.60 20.33
N ILE A 31 -16.00 -34.21 20.32
CA ILE A 31 -16.90 -34.46 21.46
C ILE A 31 -17.41 -35.91 21.36
N ARG A 32 -17.63 -36.60 22.48
CA ARG A 32 -18.25 -37.94 22.53
C ARG A 32 -19.76 -37.85 22.24
N PRO A 33 -20.36 -38.76 21.44
CA PRO A 33 -21.81 -38.81 21.28
C PRO A 33 -22.54 -39.01 22.62
N ASN A 34 -23.56 -38.18 22.89
CA ASN A 34 -24.39 -38.25 24.07
C ASN A 34 -25.80 -37.69 23.79
N PHE A 35 -26.72 -38.57 23.44
CA PHE A 35 -28.13 -38.27 23.17
C PHE A 35 -28.81 -37.42 24.26
N ALA A 36 -28.43 -37.61 25.53
CA ALA A 36 -29.01 -36.89 26.66
C ALA A 36 -28.59 -35.41 26.77
N SER A 37 -27.51 -34.98 26.12
CA SER A 37 -27.12 -33.56 26.05
C SER A 37 -27.13 -32.97 24.64
N GLN A 38 -27.10 -33.81 23.61
CA GLN A 38 -26.99 -33.40 22.21
C GLN A 38 -28.33 -33.49 21.50
N VAL A 39 -28.96 -32.34 21.27
CA VAL A 39 -30.23 -32.21 20.56
C VAL A 39 -30.00 -31.93 19.08
N THR A 40 -30.85 -32.50 18.22
CA THR A 40 -30.93 -32.15 16.78
C THR A 40 -31.37 -30.71 16.57
N PHE A 41 -31.00 -30.09 15.45
CA PHE A 41 -31.46 -28.73 15.08
C PHE A 41 -33.00 -28.57 15.19
N LYS A 42 -33.77 -29.52 14.64
CA LYS A 42 -35.24 -29.51 14.72
C LYS A 42 -35.75 -29.59 16.16
N GLY A 43 -35.09 -30.37 17.02
CA GLY A 43 -35.40 -30.42 18.45
C GLY A 43 -35.11 -29.10 19.17
N CYS A 44 -33.95 -28.49 18.92
CA CYS A 44 -33.63 -27.16 19.45
C CYS A 44 -34.68 -26.12 19.04
N GLU A 45 -35.04 -26.06 17.75
CA GLU A 45 -36.04 -25.12 17.25
C GLU A 45 -37.43 -25.37 17.85
N THR A 46 -37.83 -26.62 18.05
CA THR A 46 -39.14 -26.99 18.62
C THR A 46 -39.20 -26.72 20.14
N LEU A 47 -38.12 -26.95 20.88
CA LEU A 47 -38.08 -26.85 22.34
C LEU A 47 -37.69 -25.44 22.83
N CYS A 48 -36.76 -24.77 22.15
CA CYS A 48 -36.24 -23.45 22.54
C CYS A 48 -36.84 -22.30 21.72
N GLY A 49 -37.46 -22.60 20.59
CA GLY A 49 -37.97 -21.64 19.62
C GLY A 49 -36.88 -21.07 18.69
N ALA A 50 -37.31 -20.58 17.52
CA ALA A 50 -36.45 -19.96 16.51
C ALA A 50 -35.95 -18.52 16.87
N GLY A 51 -36.01 -18.14 18.15
CA GLY A 51 -35.64 -16.80 18.62
C GLY A 51 -34.13 -16.62 18.85
N ILE A 52 -33.75 -15.37 19.09
CA ILE A 52 -32.39 -14.99 19.52
C ILE A 52 -32.34 -14.96 21.05
N ASP A 53 -31.33 -15.60 21.63
CA ASP A 53 -31.02 -15.54 23.05
C ASP A 53 -29.91 -14.52 23.32
N TRP A 54 -30.34 -13.27 23.51
CA TRP A 54 -29.49 -12.08 23.57
C TRP A 54 -28.54 -12.09 24.77
N TYR A 55 -27.26 -11.75 24.51
CA TYR A 55 -26.23 -11.61 25.53
C TYR A 55 -26.58 -10.56 26.59
N GLN A 56 -26.10 -10.78 27.82
CA GLN A 56 -26.21 -9.84 28.92
C GLN A 56 -25.50 -8.52 28.58
N TRP A 57 -26.00 -7.40 29.12
CA TRP A 57 -25.39 -6.09 28.90
C TRP A 57 -23.94 -6.02 29.39
N THR A 58 -23.57 -6.79 30.43
CA THR A 58 -22.18 -6.94 30.89
C THR A 58 -21.27 -7.48 29.79
N THR A 59 -21.66 -8.58 29.14
CA THR A 59 -20.92 -9.19 28.02
C THR A 59 -20.85 -8.24 26.82
N ALA A 60 -21.98 -7.64 26.43
CA ALA A 60 -22.03 -6.74 25.29
C ALA A 60 -21.17 -5.47 25.51
N SER A 61 -21.24 -4.86 26.71
CA SER A 61 -20.45 -3.67 27.06
C SER A 61 -18.96 -3.95 27.20
N ALA A 62 -18.56 -5.15 27.62
CA ALA A 62 -17.17 -5.60 27.56
C ALA A 62 -16.67 -5.60 26.09
N THR A 63 -17.33 -6.32 25.18
CA THR A 63 -16.93 -6.35 23.76
C THR A 63 -17.00 -4.96 23.09
N ILE A 64 -17.94 -4.09 23.48
CA ILE A 64 -17.97 -2.69 23.02
C ILE A 64 -16.70 -1.93 23.46
N THR A 65 -16.29 -2.05 24.73
CA THR A 65 -15.12 -1.32 25.26
C THR A 65 -13.78 -1.90 24.80
N THR A 66 -13.69 -3.22 24.65
CA THR A 66 -12.47 -3.92 24.18
C THR A 66 -12.23 -3.78 22.67
N TRP A 67 -13.28 -3.78 21.84
CA TRP A 67 -13.12 -3.82 20.38
C TRP A 67 -13.73 -2.65 19.63
N ILE A 68 -14.99 -2.30 19.90
CA ILE A 68 -15.68 -1.27 19.12
C ILE A 68 -15.09 0.12 19.39
N LEU A 69 -14.86 0.49 20.65
CA LEU A 69 -14.26 1.80 20.96
C LEU A 69 -12.82 1.96 20.42
N PRO A 70 -11.91 0.96 20.52
CA PRO A 70 -10.58 1.05 19.89
C PRO A 70 -10.62 1.11 18.37
N VAL A 71 -11.49 0.33 17.72
CA VAL A 71 -11.64 0.32 16.26
C VAL A 71 -12.21 1.64 15.75
N VAL A 72 -13.24 2.19 16.42
CA VAL A 72 -13.75 3.54 16.14
C VAL A 72 -12.67 4.60 16.40
N GLY A 73 -11.87 4.45 17.47
CA GLY A 73 -10.73 5.33 17.76
C GLY A 73 -9.67 5.35 16.66
N MET A 74 -9.28 4.17 16.13
CA MET A 74 -8.37 4.07 14.98
C MET A 74 -9.00 4.64 13.71
N MET A 75 -10.30 4.40 13.46
CA MET A 75 -11.02 4.98 12.32
C MET A 75 -11.11 6.50 12.39
N LEU A 76 -11.43 7.10 13.54
CA LEU A 76 -11.50 8.55 13.71
C LEU A 76 -10.14 9.25 13.52
N GLN A 77 -9.04 8.53 13.75
CA GLN A 77 -7.68 9.02 13.51
C GLN A 77 -7.13 8.65 12.12
N ALA A 78 -7.91 7.93 11.31
CA ALA A 78 -7.54 7.61 9.93
C ALA A 78 -7.36 8.90 9.11
N PRO A 79 -6.52 8.89 8.07
CA PRO A 79 -6.00 10.13 7.47
C PRO A 79 -6.97 10.86 6.51
N PHE A 80 -8.16 11.21 6.98
CA PHE A 80 -9.26 11.77 6.19
C PHE A 80 -8.97 13.10 5.47
N GLU A 81 -9.80 13.39 4.46
CA GLU A 81 -9.85 14.67 3.74
C GLU A 81 -10.83 15.62 4.43
N SER A 82 -10.34 16.76 4.90
CA SER A 82 -11.16 17.85 5.45
C SER A 82 -12.15 18.37 4.40
N ASN A 83 -13.36 18.75 4.84
CA ASN A 83 -14.45 19.29 4.01
C ASN A 83 -14.95 18.37 2.87
N ALA A 84 -14.49 17.12 2.77
CA ALA A 84 -14.83 16.19 1.69
C ALA A 84 -15.51 14.90 2.18
N PHE A 85 -16.57 15.04 3.01
CA PHE A 85 -17.25 13.91 3.67
C PHE A 85 -17.54 12.73 2.74
N LYS A 86 -18.08 12.97 1.53
CA LYS A 86 -18.37 11.90 0.56
C LYS A 86 -17.12 11.12 0.10
N ARG A 87 -15.97 11.79 -0.08
CA ARG A 87 -14.70 11.11 -0.42
C ARG A 87 -14.18 10.29 0.76
N THR A 88 -14.24 10.87 1.96
CA THR A 88 -13.87 10.21 3.22
C THR A 88 -14.72 8.96 3.46
N LEU A 89 -16.04 9.03 3.30
CA LEU A 89 -16.94 7.88 3.44
C LEU A 89 -16.64 6.77 2.40
N LEU A 90 -16.44 7.13 1.13
CA LEU A 90 -16.06 6.18 0.09
C LEU A 90 -14.68 5.53 0.34
N ALA A 91 -13.72 6.29 0.89
CA ALA A 91 -12.43 5.74 1.32
C ALA A 91 -12.60 4.71 2.44
N THR A 92 -13.42 5.01 3.46
CA THR A 92 -13.72 4.04 4.53
C THR A 92 -14.43 2.79 4.00
N ILE A 93 -15.41 2.94 3.10
CA ILE A 93 -16.09 1.82 2.45
C ILE A 93 -15.10 0.94 1.68
N ARG A 94 -14.15 1.52 0.94
CA ARG A 94 -13.13 0.74 0.23
C ARG A 94 -12.11 0.09 1.18
N TRP A 95 -11.68 0.78 2.24
CA TRP A 95 -10.77 0.23 3.25
C TRP A 95 -11.36 -0.95 4.01
N VAL A 96 -12.67 -0.93 4.30
CA VAL A 96 -13.36 -1.97 5.09
C VAL A 96 -13.96 -3.06 4.20
N GLY A 97 -14.49 -2.70 3.03
CA GLY A 97 -15.09 -3.62 2.07
C GLY A 97 -14.11 -4.28 1.10
N SER A 98 -12.94 -3.69 0.87
CA SER A 98 -11.85 -4.27 0.07
C SER A 98 -10.47 -4.02 0.72
N PRO A 99 -10.22 -4.55 1.94
CA PRO A 99 -8.95 -4.34 2.63
C PRO A 99 -7.76 -4.95 1.89
N MET A 100 -7.91 -6.09 1.20
CA MET A 100 -6.82 -6.70 0.42
C MET A 100 -6.36 -5.81 -0.74
N ALA A 101 -7.28 -5.19 -1.49
CA ALA A 101 -6.91 -4.23 -2.55
C ALA A 101 -6.32 -2.96 -1.93
N SER A 102 -7.01 -2.37 -0.94
CA SER A 102 -6.58 -1.15 -0.24
C SER A 102 -5.14 -1.26 0.31
N LEU A 103 -4.85 -2.33 1.05
CA LEU A 103 -3.54 -2.59 1.62
C LEU A 103 -2.49 -2.90 0.54
N ALA A 104 -2.85 -3.52 -0.59
CA ALA A 104 -1.90 -3.75 -1.69
C ALA A 104 -1.39 -2.45 -2.32
N TYR A 105 -2.28 -1.46 -2.56
CA TYR A 105 -1.88 -0.13 -3.04
C TYR A 105 -1.07 0.67 -1.99
N ILE A 106 -1.39 0.52 -0.71
CA ILE A 106 -0.62 1.13 0.38
C ILE A 106 0.81 0.55 0.40
N LEU A 107 0.96 -0.77 0.36
CA LEU A 107 2.26 -1.44 0.35
C LEU A 107 3.06 -1.12 -0.92
N TRP A 108 2.41 -1.01 -2.09
CA TRP A 108 3.00 -0.51 -3.33
C TRP A 108 3.59 0.89 -3.14
N ASN A 109 2.81 1.86 -2.63
CA ASN A 109 3.28 3.23 -2.43
C ASN A 109 4.40 3.34 -1.39
N ILE A 110 4.36 2.54 -0.32
CA ILE A 110 5.46 2.42 0.65
C ILE A 110 6.73 1.90 -0.03
N LYS A 111 6.63 0.87 -0.89
CA LYS A 111 7.77 0.32 -1.64
C LYS A 111 8.33 1.29 -2.68
N VAL A 112 7.48 2.07 -3.36
CA VAL A 112 7.88 3.17 -4.25
C VAL A 112 8.64 4.25 -3.47
N SER A 113 8.14 4.64 -2.29
CA SER A 113 8.80 5.57 -1.38
C SER A 113 10.15 5.04 -0.87
N GLY A 114 10.22 3.73 -0.59
CA GLY A 114 11.45 3.01 -0.22
C GLY A 114 12.49 2.95 -1.36
N LYS A 115 12.05 2.92 -2.63
CA LYS A 115 12.93 3.08 -3.80
C LYS A 115 13.52 4.49 -3.88
N CYS A 116 12.72 5.55 -3.74
CA CYS A 116 13.23 6.94 -3.66
C CYS A 116 14.32 7.07 -2.57
N ALA A 117 14.04 6.54 -1.38
CA ALA A 117 14.95 6.57 -0.24
C ALA A 117 16.23 5.73 -0.44
N LEU A 118 16.19 4.69 -1.28
CA LEU A 118 17.37 3.92 -1.67
C LEU A 118 18.21 4.67 -2.70
N MET A 119 17.60 5.26 -3.74
CA MET A 119 18.33 5.98 -4.78
C MET A 119 19.10 7.17 -4.19
N VAL A 120 18.50 7.91 -3.26
CA VAL A 120 19.17 9.01 -2.54
C VAL A 120 20.29 8.49 -1.63
N ASP A 121 20.10 7.42 -0.85
CA ASP A 121 21.20 6.83 -0.04
C ASP A 121 22.40 6.39 -0.90
N MET A 122 22.14 5.91 -2.12
CA MET A 122 23.14 5.47 -3.08
C MET A 122 23.77 6.62 -3.90
N ALA A 123 23.23 7.84 -3.85
CA ALA A 123 23.71 8.98 -4.65
C ALA A 123 25.17 9.37 -4.34
N VAL A 124 25.60 9.19 -3.08
CA VAL A 124 26.95 9.52 -2.60
C VAL A 124 27.63 8.33 -1.92
N ARG A 125 28.97 8.39 -1.81
CA ARG A 125 29.83 7.40 -1.12
C ARG A 125 29.34 7.09 0.31
N TYR A 126 29.68 5.91 0.84
CA TYR A 126 29.19 5.45 2.15
C TYR A 126 29.94 6.12 3.30
N GLU A 127 31.28 6.19 3.17
CA GLU A 127 32.24 6.66 4.17
C GLU A 127 32.29 8.19 4.31
N ASP A 128 32.02 8.93 3.23
CA ASP A 128 32.20 10.39 3.20
C ASP A 128 31.21 11.14 4.10
N GLN A 129 31.60 12.35 4.49
CA GLN A 129 30.68 13.27 5.15
C GLN A 129 29.55 13.65 4.18
N ILE A 130 28.31 13.27 4.51
CA ILE A 130 27.12 13.62 3.73
C ILE A 130 27.15 15.13 3.41
N PRO A 131 27.07 15.55 2.14
CA PRO A 131 27.21 16.95 1.74
C PRO A 131 26.24 17.91 2.46
N GLY A 132 26.60 19.20 2.49
CA GLY A 132 25.86 20.26 3.17
C GLY A 132 24.53 20.63 2.52
N GLU A 133 23.78 21.55 3.13
CA GLU A 133 22.41 21.90 2.70
C GLU A 133 22.34 22.55 1.31
N LYS A 134 23.37 23.30 0.91
CA LYS A 134 23.50 23.92 -0.43
C LYS A 134 24.13 23.00 -1.48
N SER A 135 24.06 21.68 -1.30
CA SER A 135 24.67 20.70 -2.22
C SER A 135 23.66 20.10 -3.19
N ASP A 136 24.16 19.54 -4.28
CA ASP A 136 23.32 18.88 -5.28
C ASP A 136 22.74 17.56 -4.76
N PHE A 137 23.37 16.93 -3.77
CA PHE A 137 22.75 15.88 -2.98
C PHE A 137 21.47 16.35 -2.26
N ALA A 138 21.44 17.57 -1.73
CA ALA A 138 20.23 18.15 -1.14
C ALA A 138 19.17 18.45 -2.20
N SER A 139 19.57 19.02 -3.35
CA SER A 139 18.71 19.23 -4.53
C SER A 139 18.03 17.92 -4.97
N ILE A 140 18.81 16.84 -5.09
CA ILE A 140 18.32 15.51 -5.46
C ILE A 140 17.42 14.90 -4.37
N ARG A 141 17.78 14.99 -3.08
CA ARG A 141 16.95 14.57 -1.95
C ARG A 141 15.56 15.24 -1.97
N ASP A 142 15.51 16.51 -2.31
CA ASP A 142 14.29 17.31 -2.35
C ASP A 142 13.44 16.96 -3.57
N SER A 143 14.09 16.72 -4.71
CA SER A 143 13.47 16.23 -5.95
C SER A 143 12.80 14.87 -5.76
N PHE A 144 13.49 13.89 -5.15
CA PHE A 144 12.91 12.58 -4.83
C PHE A 144 11.78 12.65 -3.78
N TYR A 145 11.80 13.64 -2.88
CA TYR A 145 10.73 13.87 -1.91
C TYR A 145 9.48 14.50 -2.56
N ILE A 146 9.65 15.40 -3.52
CA ILE A 146 8.57 15.92 -4.37
C ILE A 146 7.97 14.79 -5.22
N LEU A 147 8.79 13.96 -5.87
CA LEU A 147 8.35 12.80 -6.67
C LEU A 147 7.51 11.81 -5.85
N MET A 148 7.95 11.49 -4.63
CA MET A 148 7.18 10.66 -3.69
C MET A 148 5.83 11.29 -3.32
N THR A 149 5.74 12.62 -3.28
CA THR A 149 4.49 13.35 -3.03
C THR A 149 3.58 13.36 -4.28
N MET A 150 4.14 13.59 -5.47
CA MET A 150 3.43 13.50 -6.76
C MET A 150 2.81 12.12 -6.98
N ASN A 151 3.45 11.05 -6.49
CA ASN A 151 2.93 9.68 -6.55
C ASN A 151 1.55 9.51 -5.92
N GLN A 152 1.13 10.41 -5.02
CA GLN A 152 -0.13 10.29 -4.27
C GLN A 152 -1.35 10.90 -4.98
N TYR A 153 -1.18 11.41 -6.20
CA TYR A 153 -2.23 12.09 -6.96
C TYR A 153 -2.53 11.42 -8.31
N THR A 154 -3.81 11.33 -8.64
CA THR A 154 -4.26 11.01 -10.00
C THR A 154 -3.89 12.14 -10.96
N MET A 155 -3.50 11.77 -12.17
CA MET A 155 -3.15 12.71 -13.24
C MET A 155 -4.31 12.89 -14.21
N ASN A 156 -4.29 13.97 -14.99
CA ASN A 156 -5.21 14.16 -16.11
C ASN A 156 -5.05 13.02 -17.12
N ALA A 157 -6.16 12.36 -17.48
CA ALA A 157 -6.16 11.20 -18.39
C ALA A 157 -5.47 11.50 -19.73
N ARG A 158 -5.58 12.74 -20.24
CA ARG A 158 -4.93 13.19 -21.49
C ARG A 158 -3.40 13.30 -21.37
N ALA A 159 -2.88 13.51 -20.16
CA ALA A 159 -1.44 13.56 -19.87
C ALA A 159 -0.88 12.18 -19.50
N SER A 160 -1.59 11.41 -18.66
CA SER A 160 -1.08 10.11 -18.14
C SER A 160 -0.76 9.05 -19.20
N MET A 161 -1.36 9.16 -20.39
CA MET A 161 -1.15 8.24 -21.51
C MET A 161 0.06 8.59 -22.39
N ARG A 162 0.73 9.74 -22.16
CA ARG A 162 1.74 10.31 -23.05
C ARG A 162 3.12 10.39 -22.38
N LYS A 163 4.16 10.04 -23.14
CA LYS A 163 5.54 10.06 -22.65
C LYS A 163 6.10 11.49 -22.56
N GLU A 164 5.60 12.40 -23.40
CA GLU A 164 5.99 13.82 -23.35
C GLU A 164 5.60 14.45 -22.00
N SER A 165 4.52 13.97 -21.36
CA SER A 165 4.12 14.35 -20.01
C SER A 165 5.03 13.76 -18.92
N GLU A 166 5.70 12.64 -19.18
CA GLU A 166 6.80 12.18 -18.33
C GLU A 166 8.04 13.06 -18.48
N GLY A 167 8.40 13.42 -19.71
CA GLY A 167 9.49 14.35 -20.00
C GLY A 167 9.34 15.67 -19.24
N LEU A 168 8.13 16.26 -19.25
CA LEU A 168 7.82 17.45 -18.44
C LEU A 168 8.07 17.21 -16.94
N LEU A 169 7.61 16.09 -16.36
CA LEU A 169 7.88 15.77 -14.95
C LEU A 169 9.38 15.56 -14.68
N ARG A 170 10.11 14.88 -15.57
CA ARG A 170 11.57 14.68 -15.43
C ARG A 170 12.32 16.01 -15.47
N ILE A 171 11.93 16.95 -16.33
CA ILE A 171 12.47 18.32 -16.33
C ILE A 171 12.15 19.03 -15.01
N VAL A 172 10.87 19.06 -14.58
CA VAL A 172 10.42 19.65 -13.30
C VAL A 172 11.19 19.10 -12.11
N LEU A 173 11.51 17.81 -12.12
CA LEU A 173 12.14 17.11 -11.00
C LEU A 173 13.66 17.16 -11.02
N PHE A 174 14.34 17.03 -12.16
CA PHE A 174 15.80 16.80 -12.18
C PHE A 174 16.63 17.92 -12.80
N SER A 175 16.06 18.78 -13.65
CA SER A 175 16.76 19.95 -14.24
C SER A 175 17.35 20.88 -13.16
N LYS A 176 18.44 21.60 -13.47
CA LYS A 176 19.06 22.59 -12.57
C LYS A 176 18.96 24.01 -13.14
N ASP A 177 19.17 24.12 -14.44
CA ASP A 177 19.55 25.38 -15.12
C ASP A 177 18.36 26.09 -15.78
N LEU A 178 17.17 25.49 -15.78
CA LEU A 178 15.96 26.11 -16.31
C LEU A 178 15.57 27.34 -15.48
N ARG A 179 15.68 28.53 -16.10
CA ARG A 179 15.14 29.78 -15.56
C ARG A 179 13.61 29.78 -15.55
N LEU A 180 13.03 30.58 -14.66
CA LEU A 180 11.60 30.60 -14.40
C LEU A 180 10.95 31.88 -14.93
N LEU A 181 9.93 31.71 -15.79
CA LEU A 181 9.25 32.84 -16.42
C LEU A 181 8.56 33.71 -15.35
N GLY A 182 8.99 34.98 -15.24
CA GLY A 182 8.46 35.93 -14.26
C GLY A 182 8.92 35.69 -12.82
N THR A 183 10.06 35.04 -12.58
CA THR A 183 10.65 34.94 -11.22
C THR A 183 12.17 34.83 -11.28
N ASP A 184 12.88 35.67 -10.53
CA ASP A 184 14.36 35.71 -10.51
C ASP A 184 15.03 34.47 -9.89
N SER A 185 14.26 33.58 -9.26
CA SER A 185 14.76 32.37 -8.61
C SER A 185 14.83 31.18 -9.58
N PRO A 186 15.95 30.44 -9.67
CA PRO A 186 16.05 29.25 -10.52
C PRO A 186 15.16 28.11 -10.01
N LEU A 187 14.82 27.16 -10.89
CA LEU A 187 14.00 25.98 -10.58
C LEU A 187 14.44 25.23 -9.30
N ASN A 188 15.74 25.21 -9.00
CA ASN A 188 16.26 24.60 -7.79
C ASN A 188 15.73 25.23 -6.49
N ALA A 189 15.69 26.56 -6.40
CA ALA A 189 15.20 27.27 -5.22
C ALA A 189 13.69 27.10 -5.02
N THR A 190 12.92 27.06 -6.12
CA THR A 190 11.47 26.84 -6.08
C THR A 190 11.12 25.41 -5.63
N ARG A 191 11.88 24.39 -6.09
CA ARG A 191 11.78 23.02 -5.55
C ARG A 191 12.14 22.96 -4.08
N GLU A 192 13.24 23.58 -3.66
CA GLU A 192 13.69 23.56 -2.26
C GLU A 192 12.60 24.13 -1.35
N LYS A 193 12.07 25.32 -1.69
CA LYS A 193 10.95 25.95 -0.96
C LYS A 193 9.73 25.02 -0.87
N LEU A 194 9.31 24.42 -1.99
CA LEU A 194 8.18 23.49 -2.02
C LEU A 194 8.43 22.25 -1.17
N ALA A 195 9.62 21.65 -1.23
CA ALA A 195 9.99 20.49 -0.45
C ALA A 195 10.07 20.82 1.06
N GLN A 196 10.55 21.99 1.45
CA GLN A 196 10.49 22.48 2.84
C GLN A 196 9.03 22.64 3.32
N GLU A 197 8.15 23.27 2.54
CA GLU A 197 6.73 23.42 2.87
C GLU A 197 6.01 22.06 3.04
N LEU A 198 6.27 21.12 2.12
CA LEU A 198 5.72 19.76 2.19
C LEU A 198 6.19 19.02 3.46
N ARG A 199 7.48 19.09 3.81
CA ARG A 199 8.02 18.47 5.04
C ARG A 199 7.43 19.05 6.32
N LYS A 200 7.19 20.37 6.36
CA LYS A 200 6.51 21.05 7.48
C LYS A 200 5.11 20.48 7.71
N GLY A 201 4.40 20.11 6.64
CA GLY A 201 3.06 19.50 6.70
C GLY A 201 3.01 18.12 7.34
N ARG A 202 4.01 17.25 7.13
CA ARG A 202 3.90 15.80 7.43
C ARG A 202 3.83 15.45 8.93
N LYS A 203 4.34 16.30 9.83
CA LYS A 203 4.51 15.96 11.26
C LYS A 203 3.21 15.84 12.07
N ARG A 204 2.08 16.37 11.58
CA ARG A 204 0.81 16.46 12.33
C ARG A 204 -0.09 15.26 12.01
N GLY A 205 -0.30 14.38 12.99
CA GLY A 205 -1.23 13.24 12.90
C GLY A 205 -0.61 11.86 13.18
N VAL A 206 0.72 11.74 13.21
CA VAL A 206 1.40 10.44 13.44
C VAL A 206 1.27 9.96 14.89
N VAL A 207 1.43 10.84 15.88
CA VAL A 207 1.46 10.49 17.31
C VAL A 207 0.12 9.88 17.81
N PRO A 208 -1.06 10.45 17.51
CA PRO A 208 -2.33 9.84 17.94
C PRO A 208 -2.49 8.40 17.48
N VAL A 209 -2.06 8.08 16.26
CA VAL A 209 -2.25 6.74 15.69
C VAL A 209 -1.30 5.72 16.27
N PHE A 210 -0.08 6.10 16.67
CA PHE A 210 0.71 5.22 17.52
C PHE A 210 0.02 4.94 18.86
N ILE A 211 -0.66 5.92 19.47
CA ILE A 211 -1.41 5.72 20.72
C ILE A 211 -2.61 4.76 20.51
N SER A 212 -3.45 4.96 19.49
CA SER A 212 -4.57 4.03 19.23
C SER A 212 -4.13 2.64 18.78
N THR A 213 -3.02 2.54 18.03
CA THR A 213 -2.39 1.26 17.68
C THR A 213 -1.88 0.53 18.92
N MET A 214 -1.20 1.22 19.85
CA MET A 214 -0.79 0.62 21.13
C MET A 214 -2.00 0.22 21.98
N TRP A 215 -3.08 1.00 21.96
CA TRP A 215 -4.31 0.66 22.68
C TRP A 215 -4.99 -0.59 22.11
N PHE A 216 -5.02 -0.78 20.78
CA PHE A 216 -5.50 -2.02 20.16
C PHE A 216 -4.62 -3.23 20.54
N LEU A 217 -3.29 -3.08 20.54
CA LEU A 217 -2.39 -4.14 21.00
C LEU A 217 -2.59 -4.49 22.50
N PHE A 218 -2.88 -3.48 23.33
CA PHE A 218 -3.15 -3.67 24.75
C PHE A 218 -4.48 -4.40 24.99
N ALA A 219 -5.55 -4.01 24.28
CA ALA A 219 -6.83 -4.72 24.29
C ALA A 219 -6.66 -6.19 23.85
N LEU A 220 -5.92 -6.43 22.76
CA LEU A 220 -5.63 -7.78 22.28
C LEU A 220 -4.83 -8.60 23.29
N ALA A 221 -3.83 -8.01 23.97
CA ALA A 221 -3.10 -8.70 25.02
C ALA A 221 -4.01 -9.12 26.19
N ILE A 222 -4.96 -8.28 26.58
CA ILE A 222 -5.95 -8.59 27.63
C ILE A 222 -6.92 -9.68 27.16
N SER A 223 -7.48 -9.63 25.94
CA SER A 223 -8.37 -10.71 25.45
C SER A 223 -7.64 -12.04 25.26
N ILE A 224 -6.35 -12.04 24.88
CA ILE A 224 -5.52 -13.25 24.89
C ILE A 224 -5.37 -13.78 26.33
N GLN A 225 -5.01 -12.93 27.30
CA GLN A 225 -4.88 -13.35 28.70
C GLN A 225 -6.21 -13.88 29.26
N SER A 226 -7.33 -13.24 28.93
CA SER A 226 -8.68 -13.66 29.33
C SER A 226 -9.05 -15.03 28.77
N ALA A 227 -8.93 -15.22 27.45
CA ALA A 227 -9.27 -16.49 26.79
C ALA A 227 -8.39 -17.67 27.23
N PHE A 228 -7.09 -17.45 27.49
CA PHE A 228 -6.24 -18.53 28.03
C PHE A 228 -6.37 -18.71 29.54
N GLY A 229 -6.94 -17.76 30.28
CA GLY A 229 -7.33 -17.91 31.68
C GLY A 229 -8.61 -18.73 31.85
N TYR A 230 -9.65 -18.40 31.06
CA TYR A 230 -10.94 -19.09 31.01
C TYR A 230 -10.99 -20.05 29.80
N LEU A 231 -9.99 -20.94 29.73
CA LEU A 231 -9.81 -21.84 28.59
C LEU A 231 -11.06 -22.71 28.38
N GLY A 232 -11.66 -22.58 27.20
CA GLY A 232 -12.88 -23.29 26.81
C GLY A 232 -14.17 -22.50 26.98
N GLU A 233 -14.18 -21.34 27.66
CA GLU A 233 -15.37 -20.49 27.72
C GLU A 233 -15.65 -19.84 26.36
N ASN A 234 -16.86 -20.02 25.83
CA ASN A 234 -17.21 -19.63 24.47
C ASN A 234 -17.28 -18.10 24.29
N THR A 235 -17.62 -17.36 25.36
CA THR A 235 -17.67 -15.89 25.38
C THR A 235 -16.30 -15.27 25.09
N THR A 236 -15.26 -15.71 25.81
CA THR A 236 -13.89 -15.19 25.70
C THR A 236 -13.22 -15.64 24.39
N ALA A 237 -13.51 -16.86 23.94
CA ALA A 237 -13.12 -17.37 22.62
C ALA A 237 -13.60 -16.46 21.49
N HIS A 238 -14.86 -16.04 21.55
CA HIS A 238 -15.47 -15.19 20.53
C HIS A 238 -15.07 -13.72 20.66
N ASP A 239 -14.85 -13.18 21.86
CA ASP A 239 -14.29 -11.83 22.01
C ASP A 239 -12.88 -11.77 21.38
N LEU A 240 -12.03 -12.77 21.65
CA LEU A 240 -10.71 -12.87 21.03
C LEU A 240 -10.77 -13.08 19.50
N ALA A 241 -11.72 -13.88 19.01
CA ALA A 241 -11.92 -14.07 17.57
C ALA A 241 -12.34 -12.77 16.85
N LEU A 242 -13.10 -11.88 17.51
CA LEU A 242 -13.42 -10.55 16.98
C LEU A 242 -12.16 -9.69 16.82
N GLY A 243 -11.24 -9.77 17.79
CA GLY A 243 -9.92 -9.14 17.72
C GLY A 243 -9.09 -9.61 16.53
N PHE A 244 -9.04 -10.92 16.27
CA PHE A 244 -8.33 -11.48 15.12
C PHE A 244 -8.98 -11.11 13.78
N LEU A 245 -10.31 -11.11 13.70
CA LEU A 245 -11.06 -10.70 12.50
C LEU A 245 -10.71 -9.26 12.08
N LEU A 246 -10.37 -8.39 13.03
CA LEU A 246 -10.05 -6.98 12.82
C LEU A 246 -8.53 -6.67 12.87
N SER A 247 -7.67 -7.68 13.08
CA SER A 247 -6.22 -7.50 13.28
C SER A 247 -5.44 -7.07 12.02
N TRP A 248 -6.04 -7.06 10.83
CA TRP A 248 -5.46 -6.40 9.65
C TRP A 248 -5.63 -4.87 9.67
N LEU A 249 -6.59 -4.35 10.45
CA LEU A 249 -6.95 -2.93 10.47
C LEU A 249 -5.83 -2.02 11.01
N PRO A 250 -5.09 -2.37 12.10
CA PRO A 250 -3.92 -1.60 12.51
C PRO A 250 -2.82 -1.56 11.44
N VAL A 251 -2.63 -2.65 10.70
CA VAL A 251 -1.63 -2.72 9.61
C VAL A 251 -2.01 -1.77 8.47
N LEU A 252 -3.27 -1.79 8.04
CA LEU A 252 -3.80 -0.90 7.00
C LEU A 252 -3.72 0.57 7.43
N ILE A 253 -4.13 0.88 8.66
CA ILE A 253 -4.13 2.26 9.18
C ILE A 253 -2.72 2.80 9.34
N LEU A 254 -1.81 2.06 9.97
CA LEU A 254 -0.40 2.43 10.09
C LEU A 254 0.23 2.63 8.70
N GLY A 255 -0.03 1.72 7.76
CA GLY A 255 0.42 1.83 6.37
C GLY A 255 -0.10 3.09 5.67
N SER A 256 -1.38 3.43 5.83
CA SER A 256 -2.01 4.63 5.24
C SER A 256 -1.36 5.95 5.68
N ILE A 257 -0.65 5.96 6.81
CA ILE A 257 0.04 7.13 7.39
C ILE A 257 1.51 7.16 6.97
N VAL A 258 2.14 6.00 6.79
CA VAL A 258 3.43 5.93 6.08
C VAL A 258 3.25 6.36 4.62
N ASP A 259 2.10 6.08 4.01
CA ASP A 259 1.64 6.65 2.73
C ASP A 259 0.86 7.98 2.86
N ARG A 260 0.98 8.73 3.98
CA ARG A 260 0.58 10.15 4.00
C ARG A 260 1.80 11.04 3.96
N ASN A 261 1.97 11.81 2.88
CA ASN A 261 2.95 12.89 2.85
C ASN A 261 2.35 14.24 3.30
N PRO A 262 1.29 14.79 2.67
CA PRO A 262 0.68 16.05 3.10
C PRO A 262 -0.57 15.86 3.97
N VAL A 263 -0.82 16.83 4.86
CA VAL A 263 -2.09 16.91 5.61
C VAL A 263 -3.20 17.50 4.72
N ALA A 264 -2.95 18.65 4.09
CA ALA A 264 -3.89 19.33 3.21
C ALA A 264 -3.70 18.91 1.73
N ALA A 265 -4.38 17.85 1.32
CA ALA A 265 -4.18 17.24 0.00
C ALA A 265 -4.49 18.19 -1.17
N ASP A 266 -5.58 18.96 -1.11
CA ASP A 266 -5.95 19.91 -2.18
C ASP A 266 -5.06 21.16 -2.23
N ASP A 267 -4.49 21.62 -1.09
CA ASP A 267 -3.51 22.73 -1.12
C ASP A 267 -2.22 22.32 -1.83
N MET A 268 -1.70 21.14 -1.49
CA MET A 268 -0.48 20.63 -2.11
C MET A 268 -0.70 20.22 -3.57
N ARG A 269 -1.92 19.80 -3.95
CA ARG A 269 -2.30 19.63 -5.36
C ARG A 269 -2.18 20.93 -6.16
N ARG A 270 -2.63 22.06 -5.59
CA ARG A 270 -2.45 23.39 -6.22
C ARG A 270 -0.98 23.71 -6.40
N LYS A 271 -0.15 23.59 -5.35
CA LYS A 271 1.29 23.91 -5.39
C LYS A 271 2.10 22.99 -6.32
N LEU A 272 1.74 21.72 -6.41
CA LEU A 272 2.32 20.78 -7.39
C LEU A 272 1.94 21.15 -8.83
N ASN A 273 0.66 21.48 -9.08
CA ASN A 273 0.24 21.98 -10.39
C ASN A 273 0.91 23.32 -10.72
N GLU A 274 1.02 24.23 -9.77
CA GLU A 274 1.68 25.54 -9.94
C GLU A 274 3.14 25.38 -10.38
N LEU A 275 3.92 24.52 -9.72
CA LEU A 275 5.30 24.21 -10.15
C LEU A 275 5.35 23.63 -11.58
N VAL A 276 4.46 22.69 -11.91
CA VAL A 276 4.40 22.08 -13.25
C VAL A 276 3.96 23.09 -14.31
N ASP A 277 2.93 23.89 -14.05
CA ASP A 277 2.44 24.94 -14.95
C ASP A 277 3.46 26.06 -15.16
N LEU A 278 4.26 26.38 -14.15
CA LEU A 278 5.30 27.41 -14.22
C LEU A 278 6.48 26.93 -15.09
N VAL A 279 6.97 25.70 -14.89
CA VAL A 279 7.96 25.07 -15.80
C VAL A 279 7.40 24.91 -17.21
N ARG A 280 6.13 24.49 -17.35
CA ARG A 280 5.44 24.37 -18.65
C ARG A 280 5.39 25.70 -19.40
N ARG A 281 5.18 26.83 -18.72
CA ARG A 281 5.25 28.18 -19.30
C ARG A 281 6.68 28.60 -19.64
N SER A 282 7.66 28.34 -18.77
CA SER A 282 9.08 28.60 -19.05
C SER A 282 9.56 27.87 -20.31
N LEU A 283 9.08 26.65 -20.56
CA LEU A 283 9.39 25.89 -21.77
C LEU A 283 8.58 26.34 -23.00
N GLN A 284 7.54 27.18 -22.84
CA GLN A 284 6.81 27.79 -23.96
C GLN A 284 7.46 29.09 -24.45
N ASP A 285 8.27 29.75 -23.62
CA ASP A 285 9.09 30.89 -24.03
C ASP A 285 10.28 30.42 -24.88
N ASP A 286 10.47 31.01 -26.07
CA ASP A 286 11.55 30.63 -26.97
C ASP A 286 12.93 31.03 -26.44
N THR A 287 13.06 32.15 -25.73
CA THR A 287 14.34 32.62 -25.19
C THR A 287 14.81 31.73 -24.05
N ILE A 288 13.92 31.40 -23.11
CA ILE A 288 14.21 30.51 -21.98
C ILE A 288 14.43 29.08 -22.48
N ARG A 289 13.66 28.60 -23.47
CA ARG A 289 13.89 27.26 -24.06
C ARG A 289 15.24 27.16 -24.76
N GLN A 290 15.66 28.18 -25.52
CA GLN A 290 16.98 28.16 -26.14
C GLN A 290 18.11 28.32 -25.12
N GLU A 291 17.97 29.14 -24.07
CA GLU A 291 18.96 29.18 -22.98
C GLU A 291 19.10 27.81 -22.29
N PHE A 292 17.98 27.15 -21.99
CA PHE A 292 17.98 25.82 -21.38
C PHE A 292 18.56 24.74 -22.31
N ILE A 293 18.32 24.80 -23.62
CA ILE A 293 18.99 23.90 -24.59
C ILE A 293 20.50 24.21 -24.66
N ASN A 294 20.89 25.48 -24.56
CA ASN A 294 22.28 25.91 -24.61
C ASN A 294 23.12 25.41 -23.42
N SER A 295 22.55 25.21 -22.23
CA SER A 295 23.32 24.74 -21.06
C SER A 295 23.90 23.32 -21.24
N PHE A 296 23.24 22.47 -22.05
CA PHE A 296 23.70 21.09 -22.32
C PHE A 296 24.75 20.98 -23.43
N LYS A 297 25.10 22.06 -24.13
CA LYS A 297 25.93 22.03 -25.36
C LYS A 297 27.27 21.31 -25.25
N ASN A 298 27.86 21.28 -24.05
CA ASN A 298 29.18 20.68 -23.81
C ASN A 298 29.12 19.15 -23.57
N GLN A 299 27.93 18.55 -23.60
CA GLN A 299 27.70 17.16 -23.20
C GLN A 299 27.45 16.24 -24.41
N PRO A 300 27.83 14.95 -24.34
CA PRO A 300 27.76 14.04 -25.50
C PRO A 300 26.34 13.74 -26.01
N GLU A 301 25.31 14.07 -25.23
CA GLU A 301 23.89 13.82 -25.57
C GLU A 301 23.12 15.12 -25.90
N ALA A 302 23.81 16.25 -26.12
CA ALA A 302 23.20 17.57 -26.29
C ALA A 302 22.12 17.65 -27.39
N GLU A 303 22.38 17.12 -28.59
CA GLU A 303 21.41 17.13 -29.70
C GLU A 303 20.18 16.26 -29.41
N ARG A 304 20.35 15.15 -28.69
CA ARG A 304 19.25 14.28 -28.24
C ARG A 304 18.41 14.95 -27.14
N MET A 305 19.05 15.70 -26.23
CA MET A 305 18.36 16.54 -25.23
C MET A 305 17.55 17.64 -25.92
N LYS A 306 18.13 18.32 -26.92
CA LYS A 306 17.47 19.36 -27.73
C LYS A 306 16.24 18.83 -28.45
N GLU A 307 16.32 17.68 -29.12
CA GLU A 307 15.16 17.02 -29.73
C GLU A 307 14.09 16.66 -28.69
N TRP A 308 14.50 16.14 -27.53
CA TRP A 308 13.60 15.75 -26.44
C TRP A 308 12.85 16.96 -25.86
N VAL A 309 13.55 18.06 -25.56
CA VAL A 309 12.96 19.30 -25.06
C VAL A 309 11.99 19.91 -26.08
N GLU A 310 12.32 19.89 -27.38
CA GLU A 310 11.43 20.41 -28.43
C GLU A 310 10.17 19.53 -28.61
N ASN A 311 10.30 18.21 -28.51
CA ASN A 311 9.15 17.29 -28.52
C ASN A 311 8.25 17.44 -27.29
N VAL A 312 8.81 17.75 -26.11
CA VAL A 312 8.03 18.14 -24.92
C VAL A 312 7.35 19.50 -25.14
N HIS A 313 8.06 20.52 -25.63
CA HIS A 313 7.53 21.86 -25.93
C HIS A 313 6.29 21.81 -26.84
N ARG A 314 6.37 21.10 -27.98
CA ARG A 314 5.27 20.87 -28.95
C ARG A 314 4.00 20.26 -28.33
N ARG A 315 4.11 19.72 -27.11
CA ARG A 315 3.05 19.00 -26.39
C ARG A 315 2.67 19.68 -25.07
N CYS A 316 3.48 20.59 -24.54
CA CYS A 316 3.22 21.33 -23.31
C CYS A 316 1.84 22.03 -23.28
N GLY A 317 1.33 22.48 -24.43
CA GLY A 317 0.09 23.27 -24.51
C GLY A 317 -1.16 22.63 -23.87
N PHE A 318 -1.29 21.30 -23.87
CA PHE A 318 -2.44 20.60 -23.26
C PHE A 318 -2.20 20.07 -21.85
N MET A 319 -1.02 20.28 -21.25
CA MET A 319 -0.64 19.70 -19.96
C MET A 319 -1.06 20.54 -18.75
N THR A 320 -2.17 21.28 -18.86
CA THR A 320 -2.73 22.10 -17.77
C THR A 320 -3.49 21.24 -16.74
N ASN A 321 -3.49 21.68 -15.48
CA ASN A 321 -4.09 20.93 -14.34
C ASN A 321 -3.61 19.47 -14.28
N PHE A 322 -2.28 19.28 -14.29
CA PHE A 322 -1.64 17.98 -14.40
C PHE A 322 -2.14 16.95 -13.38
N PHE A 323 -2.24 17.33 -12.11
CA PHE A 323 -2.78 16.52 -11.01
C PHE A 323 -4.24 16.92 -10.69
N VAL A 324 -5.14 15.94 -10.73
CA VAL A 324 -6.60 16.16 -10.69
C VAL A 324 -7.18 15.90 -9.30
N GLY A 325 -6.79 14.82 -8.61
CA GLY A 325 -7.32 14.48 -7.29
C GLY A 325 -6.40 13.55 -6.49
N PHE A 326 -6.55 13.56 -5.16
CA PHE A 326 -5.78 12.69 -4.26
C PHE A 326 -6.21 11.22 -4.41
N ALA A 327 -5.23 10.31 -4.42
CA ALA A 327 -5.41 8.91 -4.78
C ALA A 327 -4.55 7.92 -3.97
N GLY A 328 -3.59 8.42 -3.19
CA GLY A 328 -2.82 7.62 -2.25
C GLY A 328 -3.70 6.92 -1.19
N GLN A 329 -3.08 6.08 -0.38
CA GLN A 329 -3.73 5.32 0.70
C GLN A 329 -4.77 4.30 0.21
N GLY A 330 -4.62 3.80 -1.03
CA GLY A 330 -5.52 2.79 -1.62
C GLY A 330 -6.95 3.25 -1.92
N ARG A 331 -7.24 4.55 -1.79
CA ARG A 331 -8.59 5.15 -1.91
C ARG A 331 -9.25 4.98 -3.27
N ILE A 332 -8.45 4.77 -4.32
CA ILE A 332 -8.91 4.72 -5.71
C ILE A 332 -8.33 3.46 -6.37
N PRO A 333 -9.15 2.63 -7.05
CA PRO A 333 -8.67 1.48 -7.80
C PRO A 333 -7.82 1.91 -9.01
N TRP A 334 -6.86 1.07 -9.39
CA TRP A 334 -5.93 1.28 -10.51
C TRP A 334 -5.09 2.56 -10.44
N HIS A 335 -4.71 2.99 -9.23
CA HIS A 335 -3.78 4.10 -9.03
C HIS A 335 -2.33 3.59 -8.87
N TYR A 336 -1.47 3.90 -9.83
CA TYR A 336 -0.04 3.51 -9.85
C TYR A 336 0.90 4.65 -9.44
N GLY A 337 0.39 5.89 -9.48
CA GLY A 337 1.17 7.12 -9.25
C GLY A 337 2.19 7.42 -10.35
N ALA A 338 2.75 8.63 -10.30
CA ALA A 338 3.76 9.09 -11.26
C ALA A 338 5.17 8.54 -11.01
N ALA A 339 5.47 8.01 -9.81
CA ALA A 339 6.84 7.69 -9.43
C ALA A 339 7.28 6.28 -9.83
N HIS A 340 6.43 5.26 -9.82
CA HIS A 340 6.85 3.91 -10.26
C HIS A 340 7.46 3.91 -11.67
N PRO A 341 6.85 4.57 -12.69
CA PRO A 341 7.44 4.71 -14.02
C PRO A 341 8.78 5.43 -14.02
N ILE A 342 8.81 6.69 -13.53
CA ILE A 342 10.01 7.53 -13.50
C ILE A 342 11.17 6.82 -12.79
N LEU A 343 10.91 6.15 -11.66
CA LEU A 343 11.90 5.39 -10.91
C LEU A 343 12.44 4.19 -11.70
N SER A 344 11.59 3.42 -12.38
CA SER A 344 12.02 2.25 -13.15
C SER A 344 12.94 2.65 -14.32
N ASP A 345 12.63 3.75 -14.99
CA ASP A 345 13.38 4.24 -16.14
C ASP A 345 14.75 4.81 -15.74
N ILE A 346 14.82 5.63 -14.70
CA ILE A 346 16.11 6.17 -14.22
C ILE A 346 16.98 5.07 -13.57
N GLU A 347 16.37 4.04 -12.98
CA GLU A 347 17.05 2.84 -12.50
C GLU A 347 17.72 2.10 -13.66
N GLY A 348 16.98 1.78 -14.72
CA GLY A 348 17.51 1.04 -15.88
C GLY A 348 18.47 1.83 -16.77
N CYS A 349 18.25 3.13 -16.94
CA CYS A 349 19.05 3.97 -17.84
C CYS A 349 20.44 4.28 -17.25
N TYR A 350 20.48 4.71 -15.98
CA TYR A 350 21.68 5.30 -15.37
C TYR A 350 22.01 4.72 -13.99
N ILE A 351 21.06 4.78 -13.03
CA ILE A 351 21.38 4.58 -11.61
C ILE A 351 21.83 3.14 -11.30
N ALA A 352 21.19 2.11 -11.86
CA ALA A 352 21.58 0.72 -11.58
C ALA A 352 22.94 0.33 -12.20
N ARG A 353 23.36 1.03 -13.26
CA ARG A 353 24.67 0.82 -13.92
C ARG A 353 25.83 1.49 -13.18
N ARG A 354 25.60 2.70 -12.64
CA ARG A 354 26.60 3.43 -11.83
C ARG A 354 26.66 2.92 -10.38
N GLY A 355 25.52 2.50 -9.80
CA GLY A 355 25.44 1.91 -8.47
C GLY A 355 25.55 2.94 -7.34
N ARG A 356 26.49 2.76 -6.40
CA ARG A 356 26.78 3.74 -5.35
C ARG A 356 27.70 4.84 -5.88
N ASN A 357 27.42 6.07 -5.44
CA ASN A 357 28.05 7.32 -5.84
C ASN A 357 27.67 7.76 -7.26
N TRP A 358 26.46 7.45 -7.72
CA TRP A 358 26.03 7.77 -9.08
C TRP A 358 25.97 9.28 -9.40
N LEU A 359 25.98 10.16 -8.38
CA LEU A 359 25.93 11.62 -8.51
C LEU A 359 27.32 12.28 -8.63
N ASP A 360 28.42 11.50 -8.65
CA ASP A 360 29.81 11.99 -8.70
C ASP A 360 30.08 12.90 -9.92
N ASN A 361 29.42 12.60 -11.05
CA ASN A 361 29.30 13.49 -12.20
C ASN A 361 27.87 14.06 -12.23
N GLU A 362 27.68 15.25 -11.67
CA GLU A 362 26.34 15.84 -11.53
C GLU A 362 25.68 16.13 -12.89
N GLU A 363 26.46 16.65 -13.83
CA GLU A 363 26.00 17.06 -15.17
C GLU A 363 25.48 15.86 -15.98
N GLU A 364 26.32 14.83 -16.14
CA GLU A 364 25.96 13.59 -16.84
C GLU A 364 24.73 12.92 -16.19
N ALA A 365 24.70 12.89 -14.85
CA ALA A 365 23.59 12.32 -14.10
C ALA A 365 22.29 13.08 -14.36
N ARG A 366 22.23 14.41 -14.20
CA ARG A 366 21.00 15.18 -14.42
C ARG A 366 20.48 15.05 -15.85
N THR A 367 21.35 15.11 -16.84
CA THR A 367 20.99 14.98 -18.25
C THR A 367 20.39 13.60 -18.54
N ASN A 368 21.01 12.53 -18.02
CA ASN A 368 20.48 11.16 -18.13
C ASN A 368 19.14 10.98 -17.38
N LEU A 369 18.96 11.63 -16.22
CA LEU A 369 17.69 11.62 -15.47
C LEU A 369 16.56 12.38 -16.18
N VAL A 370 16.88 13.43 -16.96
CA VAL A 370 15.91 14.23 -17.71
C VAL A 370 15.46 13.54 -19.01
N MET A 371 16.38 12.89 -19.74
CA MET A 371 16.04 12.10 -20.92
C MET A 371 15.42 10.74 -20.56
N GLY A 372 16.17 9.90 -19.84
CA GLY A 372 15.89 8.48 -19.67
C GLY A 372 15.93 7.68 -20.99
N PRO A 373 15.32 6.48 -21.03
CA PRO A 373 15.32 5.62 -22.21
C PRO A 373 14.39 6.15 -23.32
N VAL A 374 14.55 5.68 -24.55
CA VAL A 374 13.77 6.15 -25.72
C VAL A 374 12.42 5.43 -25.86
N ASP A 375 12.28 4.23 -25.29
CA ASP A 375 11.13 3.32 -25.45
C ASP A 375 9.76 3.97 -25.29
N GLU A 376 8.79 3.65 -26.14
CA GLU A 376 7.53 4.40 -26.32
C GLU A 376 6.54 4.37 -25.13
N GLY A 377 6.97 3.92 -23.94
CA GLY A 377 6.16 3.83 -22.72
C GLY A 377 5.56 5.17 -22.29
N GLY A 378 4.27 5.16 -21.94
CA GLY A 378 3.65 6.23 -21.15
C GLY A 378 3.63 5.85 -19.65
N LEU A 379 3.09 6.70 -18.80
CA LEU A 379 3.16 6.61 -17.33
C LEU A 379 2.36 5.45 -16.67
N LEU A 380 2.00 4.40 -17.42
CA LEU A 380 1.10 3.33 -17.00
C LEU A 380 1.48 1.98 -17.64
N TRP A 381 1.98 1.03 -16.83
CA TRP A 381 2.20 -0.37 -17.22
C TRP A 381 2.04 -1.34 -16.03
N PHE A 382 2.04 -2.65 -16.33
CA PHE A 382 1.94 -3.73 -15.34
C PHE A 382 3.33 -4.31 -15.04
N ASP A 383 3.83 -4.19 -13.81
CA ASP A 383 5.07 -4.84 -13.38
C ASP A 383 4.77 -6.09 -12.53
N LEU A 384 5.13 -7.27 -13.05
CA LEU A 384 4.96 -8.56 -12.39
C LEU A 384 5.73 -8.66 -11.06
N ARG A 385 6.79 -7.87 -10.86
CA ARG A 385 7.58 -7.86 -9.60
C ARG A 385 6.75 -7.35 -8.42
N GLU A 386 5.67 -6.62 -8.68
CA GLU A 386 4.80 -6.04 -7.65
C GLU A 386 3.70 -7.01 -7.17
N LEU A 387 3.55 -8.18 -7.81
CA LEU A 387 2.71 -9.27 -7.30
C LEU A 387 3.08 -9.67 -5.85
N TRP A 388 4.31 -9.44 -5.42
CA TRP A 388 4.71 -9.68 -4.02
C TRP A 388 3.99 -8.75 -3.02
N GLN A 389 3.67 -7.51 -3.39
CA GLN A 389 2.92 -6.59 -2.51
C GLN A 389 1.44 -6.99 -2.43
N ILE A 390 0.87 -7.43 -3.55
CA ILE A 390 -0.48 -8.00 -3.63
C ILE A 390 -0.56 -9.27 -2.77
N LEU A 391 0.40 -10.19 -2.92
CA LEU A 391 0.48 -11.42 -2.12
C LEU A 391 0.66 -11.12 -0.63
N SER A 392 1.54 -10.17 -0.27
CA SER A 392 1.75 -9.76 1.13
C SER A 392 0.46 -9.21 1.74
N SER A 393 -0.30 -8.40 0.98
CA SER A 393 -1.61 -7.89 1.42
C SER A 393 -2.63 -9.02 1.63
N VAL A 394 -2.74 -9.95 0.67
CA VAL A 394 -3.62 -11.13 0.78
C VAL A 394 -3.25 -11.97 2.00
N LEU A 395 -1.96 -12.24 2.25
CA LEU A 395 -1.52 -13.00 3.42
C LEU A 395 -1.86 -12.28 4.74
N ILE A 396 -1.63 -10.97 4.83
CA ILE A 396 -1.92 -10.19 6.05
C ILE A 396 -3.42 -10.25 6.41
N VAL A 397 -4.29 -10.02 5.44
CA VAL A 397 -5.75 -10.05 5.66
C VAL A 397 -6.25 -11.48 5.86
N THR A 398 -5.80 -12.44 5.04
CA THR A 398 -6.30 -13.82 5.10
C THR A 398 -5.86 -14.52 6.38
N PHE A 399 -4.61 -14.38 6.84
CA PHE A 399 -4.13 -15.10 8.02
C PHE A 399 -4.63 -14.50 9.34
N THR A 400 -4.90 -13.19 9.40
CA THR A 400 -5.57 -12.59 10.58
C THR A 400 -7.02 -13.09 10.70
N ILE A 401 -7.79 -13.08 9.61
CA ILE A 401 -9.15 -13.65 9.59
C ILE A 401 -9.14 -15.18 9.77
N ALA A 402 -8.14 -15.90 9.25
CA ALA A 402 -8.00 -17.34 9.45
C ALA A 402 -7.77 -17.70 10.93
N GLY A 403 -7.11 -16.85 11.72
CA GLY A 403 -7.05 -17.01 13.18
C GLY A 403 -8.44 -16.96 13.82
N ALA A 404 -9.25 -15.97 13.46
CA ALA A 404 -10.65 -15.87 13.91
C ALA A 404 -11.50 -17.07 13.48
N PHE A 405 -11.33 -17.52 12.23
CA PHE A 405 -11.99 -18.70 11.68
C PHE A 405 -11.60 -19.97 12.42
N ILE A 406 -10.31 -20.20 12.70
CA ILE A 406 -9.84 -21.35 13.48
C ILE A 406 -10.49 -21.36 14.86
N LEU A 407 -10.52 -20.23 15.57
CA LEU A 407 -11.21 -20.16 16.87
C LEU A 407 -12.71 -20.47 16.73
N SER A 408 -13.42 -19.85 15.80
CA SER A 408 -14.88 -19.99 15.67
C SER A 408 -15.36 -21.23 14.89
N PHE A 409 -14.46 -22.03 14.30
CA PHE A 409 -14.76 -23.30 13.64
C PHE A 409 -14.47 -24.51 14.55
N PHE A 410 -13.42 -24.42 15.39
CA PHE A 410 -13.01 -25.50 16.29
C PHE A 410 -13.53 -25.36 17.74
N THR A 411 -14.08 -24.20 18.11
CA THR A 411 -14.89 -24.10 19.35
C THR A 411 -16.28 -24.68 19.07
N PRO A 412 -16.85 -25.52 19.97
CA PRO A 412 -18.16 -26.13 19.76
C PRO A 412 -19.31 -25.13 19.51
N THR A 413 -20.30 -25.47 18.67
CA THR A 413 -20.42 -26.74 17.91
C THR A 413 -19.52 -26.75 16.68
N VAL A 414 -18.63 -27.75 16.61
CA VAL A 414 -17.48 -27.75 15.69
C VAL A 414 -17.93 -27.84 14.23
N GLY A 415 -17.67 -26.78 13.45
CA GLY A 415 -17.99 -26.75 12.03
C GLY A 415 -18.25 -25.35 11.47
N LEU A 416 -18.98 -25.33 10.35
CA LEU A 416 -19.36 -24.11 9.66
C LEU A 416 -20.74 -23.64 10.17
N GLY A 417 -20.72 -22.77 11.17
CA GLY A 417 -21.90 -22.04 11.64
C GLY A 417 -21.90 -20.59 11.15
N CYS A 418 -22.89 -19.80 11.57
CA CYS A 418 -23.03 -18.40 11.12
C CYS A 418 -21.77 -17.54 11.38
N ARG A 419 -21.02 -17.82 12.46
CA ARG A 419 -19.80 -17.08 12.84
C ARG A 419 -18.65 -17.37 11.87
N SER A 420 -18.20 -18.63 11.81
CA SER A 420 -17.12 -19.09 10.93
C SER A 420 -17.47 -18.93 9.44
N GLY A 421 -18.73 -19.18 9.07
CA GLY A 421 -19.27 -18.91 7.73
C GLY A 421 -19.32 -17.43 7.37
N GLY A 422 -19.69 -16.56 8.32
CA GLY A 422 -19.69 -15.10 8.13
C GLY A 422 -18.29 -14.55 7.81
N TYR A 423 -17.28 -15.01 8.56
CA TYR A 423 -15.87 -14.66 8.30
C TYR A 423 -15.42 -15.16 6.91
N LEU A 424 -15.79 -16.39 6.55
CA LEU A 424 -15.46 -16.99 5.24
C LEU A 424 -16.07 -16.19 4.09
N ILE A 425 -17.35 -15.79 4.19
CA ILE A 425 -18.02 -14.94 3.20
C ILE A 425 -17.28 -13.59 3.05
N PHE A 426 -16.93 -12.94 4.16
CA PHE A 426 -16.16 -11.68 4.13
C PHE A 426 -14.80 -11.85 3.44
N THR A 427 -14.06 -12.93 3.74
CA THR A 427 -12.77 -13.24 3.08
C THR A 427 -12.94 -13.52 1.59
N CYS A 428 -13.93 -14.34 1.20
CA CYS A 428 -14.20 -14.69 -0.20
C CYS A 428 -14.63 -13.48 -1.03
N LEU A 429 -15.49 -12.60 -0.49
CA LEU A 429 -15.88 -11.35 -1.15
C LEU A 429 -14.68 -10.41 -1.32
N THR A 430 -13.87 -10.25 -0.28
CA THR A 430 -12.66 -9.42 -0.31
C THR A 430 -11.64 -9.92 -1.35
N PHE A 431 -11.41 -11.23 -1.41
CA PHE A 431 -10.51 -11.85 -2.38
C PHE A 431 -11.07 -11.77 -3.81
N GLY A 432 -12.37 -12.00 -3.98
CA GLY A 432 -13.08 -11.85 -5.26
C GLY A 432 -13.00 -10.43 -5.81
N LEU A 433 -13.20 -9.42 -4.95
CA LEU A 433 -13.02 -8.00 -5.30
C LEU A 433 -11.59 -7.72 -5.81
N LEU A 434 -10.56 -8.20 -5.11
CA LEU A 434 -9.17 -8.06 -5.56
C LEU A 434 -8.94 -8.74 -6.92
N VAL A 435 -9.37 -10.00 -7.08
CA VAL A 435 -9.18 -10.75 -8.33
C VAL A 435 -9.90 -10.07 -9.51
N LEU A 436 -11.13 -9.58 -9.30
CA LEU A 436 -11.87 -8.85 -10.33
C LEU A 436 -11.24 -7.49 -10.64
N GLU A 437 -10.69 -6.78 -9.65
CA GLU A 437 -9.99 -5.51 -9.88
C GLU A 437 -8.71 -5.73 -10.72
N LEU A 438 -7.99 -6.85 -10.49
CA LEU A 438 -6.84 -7.26 -11.30
C LEU A 438 -7.23 -7.73 -12.71
N ILE A 439 -8.35 -8.43 -12.88
CA ILE A 439 -8.87 -8.81 -14.20
C ILE A 439 -9.29 -7.57 -15.00
N VAL A 440 -10.05 -6.66 -14.40
CA VAL A 440 -10.43 -5.39 -15.03
C VAL A 440 -9.20 -4.56 -15.36
N TRP A 441 -8.17 -4.54 -14.50
CA TRP A 441 -6.89 -3.89 -14.83
C TRP A 441 -6.25 -4.52 -16.06
N TRP A 442 -6.10 -5.85 -16.09
CA TRP A 442 -5.45 -6.56 -17.18
C TRP A 442 -6.17 -6.32 -18.52
N VAL A 443 -7.50 -6.45 -18.55
CA VAL A 443 -8.35 -6.20 -19.73
C VAL A 443 -8.31 -4.74 -20.18
N SER A 444 -8.22 -3.78 -19.26
CA SER A 444 -8.14 -2.34 -19.57
C SER A 444 -6.71 -1.79 -19.65
N SER A 445 -5.70 -2.67 -19.60
CA SER A 445 -4.30 -2.27 -19.79
C SER A 445 -3.96 -2.33 -21.28
N PRO A 446 -3.30 -1.30 -21.86
CA PRO A 446 -2.69 -1.43 -23.18
C PRO A 446 -1.52 -2.42 -23.05
N ILE A 447 -1.76 -3.69 -23.40
CA ILE A 447 -0.79 -4.77 -23.22
C ILE A 447 0.42 -4.53 -24.15
N ARG A 448 1.45 -3.89 -23.59
CA ARG A 448 2.79 -3.86 -24.18
C ARG A 448 3.44 -5.21 -23.98
N VAL A 449 3.24 -6.10 -24.96
CA VAL A 449 4.30 -7.02 -25.33
C VAL A 449 5.36 -6.18 -26.02
N GLU A 450 6.41 -5.81 -25.29
CA GLU A 450 7.59 -5.21 -25.90
C GLU A 450 8.11 -6.15 -26.99
N GLN A 451 8.27 -5.66 -28.21
CA GLN A 451 8.93 -6.38 -29.31
C GLN A 451 10.38 -5.87 -29.40
N PRO A 452 11.33 -6.42 -28.62
CA PRO A 452 12.72 -5.98 -28.69
C PRO A 452 13.29 -6.22 -30.10
N GLN A 453 14.08 -5.28 -30.59
CA GLN A 453 14.55 -5.23 -31.98
C GLN A 453 15.29 -6.49 -32.44
N TRP A 454 15.91 -7.26 -31.54
CA TRP A 454 16.54 -8.53 -31.88
C TRP A 454 15.56 -9.63 -32.31
N LEU A 455 14.27 -9.55 -31.93
CA LEU A 455 13.23 -10.46 -32.45
C LEU A 455 12.90 -10.18 -33.91
N VAL A 456 13.04 -8.94 -34.42
CA VAL A 456 12.85 -8.64 -35.85
C VAL A 456 13.85 -9.46 -36.69
N ARG A 457 15.09 -9.61 -36.20
CA ARG A 457 16.13 -10.44 -36.82
C ARG A 457 15.99 -11.95 -36.58
N ARG A 458 15.07 -12.39 -35.72
CA ARG A 458 14.78 -13.81 -35.44
C ARG A 458 13.41 -14.28 -35.92
N ARG A 459 12.60 -13.36 -36.44
CA ARG A 459 11.20 -13.54 -36.83
C ARG A 459 11.03 -14.68 -37.85
N THR A 460 11.86 -14.69 -38.88
CA THR A 460 11.91 -15.72 -39.94
C THR A 460 12.11 -17.16 -39.42
N ASN A 461 12.79 -17.33 -38.28
CA ASN A 461 13.06 -18.64 -37.68
C ASN A 461 12.09 -19.02 -36.54
N LEU A 462 11.09 -18.16 -36.25
CA LEU A 462 10.08 -18.40 -35.21
C LEU A 462 8.65 -18.43 -35.77
N GLU A 463 8.37 -17.73 -36.87
CA GLU A 463 7.09 -17.83 -37.60
C GLU A 463 6.89 -19.22 -38.24
N SER A 464 7.96 -20.01 -38.42
CA SER A 464 7.88 -21.43 -38.79
C SER A 464 7.31 -22.34 -37.69
N ASN A 465 7.31 -21.90 -36.43
CA ASN A 465 6.93 -22.75 -35.29
C ASN A 465 5.43 -22.58 -34.97
N ALA A 466 4.59 -23.25 -35.77
CA ALA A 466 3.13 -23.05 -35.83
C ALA A 466 2.38 -23.17 -34.50
N SER A 467 2.94 -23.85 -33.50
CA SER A 467 2.41 -23.94 -32.13
C SER A 467 2.42 -22.58 -31.41
N PHE A 468 3.48 -21.78 -31.57
CA PHE A 468 3.58 -20.44 -30.99
C PHE A 468 2.59 -19.48 -31.63
N ALA A 469 2.50 -19.48 -32.96
CA ALA A 469 1.53 -18.67 -33.71
C ALA A 469 0.08 -18.97 -33.26
N ARG A 470 -0.29 -20.25 -33.13
CA ARG A 470 -1.61 -20.66 -32.58
C ARG A 470 -1.83 -20.17 -31.15
N PHE A 471 -0.82 -20.17 -30.28
CA PHE A 471 -0.97 -19.72 -28.89
C PHE A 471 -1.06 -18.19 -28.76
N GLU A 472 -0.28 -17.43 -29.52
CA GLU A 472 -0.38 -15.96 -29.57
C GLU A 472 -1.72 -15.52 -30.16
N GLN A 473 -2.19 -16.19 -31.23
CA GLN A 473 -3.50 -15.95 -31.83
C GLN A 473 -4.65 -16.37 -30.90
N SER A 474 -4.52 -17.50 -30.20
CA SER A 474 -5.51 -17.97 -29.21
C SER A 474 -5.59 -17.05 -27.99
N SER A 475 -4.46 -16.62 -27.41
CA SER A 475 -4.46 -15.69 -26.27
C SER A 475 -5.00 -14.31 -26.64
N ARG A 476 -4.71 -13.78 -27.84
CA ARG A 476 -5.39 -12.59 -28.38
C ARG A 476 -6.88 -12.82 -28.61
N ALA A 477 -7.29 -13.98 -29.12
CA ALA A 477 -8.71 -14.31 -29.32
C ALA A 477 -9.47 -14.46 -27.99
N VAL A 478 -8.85 -15.04 -26.96
CA VAL A 478 -9.41 -15.11 -25.60
C VAL A 478 -9.50 -13.73 -24.97
N PHE A 479 -8.44 -12.90 -25.05
CA PHE A 479 -8.48 -11.52 -24.57
C PHE A 479 -9.60 -10.71 -25.26
N ARG A 480 -9.70 -10.82 -26.59
CA ARG A 480 -10.75 -10.18 -27.38
C ARG A 480 -12.14 -10.67 -26.97
N ARG A 481 -12.38 -11.98 -26.91
CA ARG A 481 -13.64 -12.58 -26.45
C ARG A 481 -14.01 -12.15 -25.03
N VAL A 482 -13.06 -12.10 -24.09
CA VAL A 482 -13.30 -11.64 -22.72
C VAL A 482 -13.64 -10.15 -22.68
N SER A 483 -12.99 -9.32 -23.51
CA SER A 483 -13.31 -7.89 -23.64
C SER A 483 -14.71 -7.68 -24.25
N GLU A 484 -15.03 -8.38 -25.35
CA GLU A 484 -16.34 -8.36 -26.00
C GLU A 484 -17.45 -8.89 -25.07
N THR A 485 -17.19 -9.95 -24.30
CA THR A 485 -18.12 -10.49 -23.29
C THR A 485 -18.30 -9.52 -22.12
N ALA A 486 -17.24 -8.83 -21.68
CA ALA A 486 -17.34 -7.84 -20.61
C ALA A 486 -18.12 -6.58 -21.03
N LEU A 487 -18.03 -6.18 -22.30
CA LEU A 487 -18.85 -5.12 -22.89
C LEU A 487 -20.31 -5.58 -23.05
N SER A 488 -20.55 -6.76 -23.63
CA SER A 488 -21.89 -7.34 -23.74
C SER A 488 -22.57 -7.56 -22.37
N LEU A 489 -21.80 -7.92 -21.33
CA LEU A 489 -22.27 -7.97 -19.94
C LEU A 489 -22.64 -6.59 -19.40
N ARG A 490 -21.88 -5.54 -19.72
CA ARG A 490 -22.27 -4.15 -19.40
C ARG A 490 -23.61 -3.81 -20.04
N ASP A 491 -23.77 -4.05 -21.33
CA ASP A 491 -24.98 -3.69 -22.09
C ASP A 491 -26.21 -4.47 -21.59
N SER A 492 -26.00 -5.74 -21.24
CA SER A 492 -27.01 -6.62 -20.62
C SER A 492 -27.39 -6.18 -19.20
N LEU A 493 -26.42 -5.79 -18.37
CA LEU A 493 -26.66 -5.29 -17.01
C LEU A 493 -27.30 -3.91 -17.01
N GLU A 494 -26.96 -3.06 -17.98
CA GLU A 494 -27.58 -1.75 -18.18
C GLU A 494 -29.07 -1.93 -18.50
N SER A 495 -29.38 -2.76 -19.49
CA SER A 495 -30.75 -3.17 -19.88
C SER A 495 -31.53 -3.80 -18.71
N TRP A 496 -30.90 -4.72 -17.96
CA TRP A 496 -31.52 -5.36 -16.79
C TRP A 496 -31.78 -4.35 -15.67
N SER A 497 -30.88 -3.40 -15.43
CA SER A 497 -31.05 -2.36 -14.40
C SER A 497 -32.23 -1.43 -14.71
N ILE A 498 -32.43 -1.09 -15.99
CA ILE A 498 -33.59 -0.32 -16.45
C ILE A 498 -34.88 -1.11 -16.19
N CYS A 499 -34.92 -2.39 -16.56
CA CYS A 499 -36.08 -3.26 -16.32
C CYS A 499 -36.38 -3.43 -14.82
N LEU A 500 -35.36 -3.68 -13.99
CA LEU A 500 -35.52 -3.82 -12.54
C LEU A 500 -36.06 -2.53 -11.91
N LEU A 501 -35.53 -1.37 -12.31
CA LEU A 501 -35.94 -0.08 -11.77
C LEU A 501 -37.33 0.33 -12.24
N LYS A 502 -37.71 0.02 -13.50
CA LYS A 502 -39.07 0.18 -14.05
C LYS A 502 -40.07 -0.68 -13.27
N ASN A 503 -39.73 -1.94 -12.97
CA ASN A 503 -40.53 -2.82 -12.13
C ASN A 503 -40.66 -2.27 -10.69
N LEU A 504 -39.57 -1.79 -10.08
CA LEU A 504 -39.59 -1.21 -8.73
C LEU A 504 -40.44 0.07 -8.64
N LEU A 505 -40.33 1.01 -9.60
CA LEU A 505 -41.23 2.17 -9.64
C LEU A 505 -42.69 1.76 -9.92
N SER A 506 -42.93 0.67 -10.65
CA SER A 506 -44.29 0.19 -10.91
C SER A 506 -45.04 -0.27 -9.65
N LEU A 507 -44.34 -0.60 -8.56
CA LEU A 507 -44.92 -0.98 -7.27
C LEU A 507 -45.42 0.22 -6.47
N PHE A 508 -44.94 1.44 -6.75
CA PHE A 508 -45.37 2.64 -6.03
C PHE A 508 -46.66 3.23 -6.64
N PRO A 509 -47.70 3.53 -5.82
CA PRO A 509 -48.96 4.11 -6.29
C PRO A 509 -48.79 5.61 -6.59
N MET A 510 -48.30 5.94 -7.79
CA MET A 510 -48.17 7.32 -8.26
C MET A 510 -49.32 7.75 -9.18
N LYS A 511 -49.79 8.99 -9.00
CA LYS A 511 -50.70 9.67 -9.93
C LYS A 511 -49.98 9.89 -11.28
N ASN A 512 -50.70 9.81 -12.40
CA ASN A 512 -50.15 9.82 -13.78
C ASN A 512 -49.00 8.81 -14.00
N LYS A 513 -49.23 7.54 -13.61
CA LYS A 513 -48.23 6.46 -13.61
C LYS A 513 -47.47 6.29 -14.93
N THR A 514 -48.16 6.29 -16.08
CA THR A 514 -47.53 6.15 -17.41
C THR A 514 -46.63 7.33 -17.73
N GLN A 515 -47.19 8.54 -17.79
CA GLN A 515 -46.47 9.77 -18.10
C GLN A 515 -45.22 9.99 -17.22
N ASN A 516 -45.31 9.67 -15.93
CA ASN A 516 -44.17 9.74 -15.01
C ASN A 516 -43.12 8.64 -15.25
N LEU A 517 -43.52 7.43 -15.64
CA LEU A 517 -42.58 6.38 -16.07
C LEU A 517 -41.90 6.74 -17.39
N ASP A 518 -42.62 7.29 -18.37
CA ASP A 518 -42.08 7.67 -19.67
C ASP A 518 -41.13 8.87 -19.56
N GLN A 519 -41.45 9.85 -18.71
CA GLN A 519 -40.56 10.97 -18.41
C GLN A 519 -39.32 10.52 -17.62
N PHE A 520 -39.47 9.55 -16.70
CA PHE A 520 -38.36 8.93 -16.00
C PHE A 520 -37.46 8.13 -16.96
N GLU A 521 -38.03 7.35 -17.86
CA GLU A 521 -37.32 6.55 -18.87
C GLU A 521 -36.52 7.45 -19.81
N ASN A 522 -37.12 8.51 -20.34
CA ASN A 522 -36.40 9.50 -21.14
C ASN A 522 -35.29 10.22 -20.35
N THR A 523 -35.52 10.53 -19.06
CA THR A 523 -34.49 11.11 -18.18
C THR A 523 -33.35 10.13 -17.91
N MET A 524 -33.65 8.84 -17.72
CA MET A 524 -32.66 7.78 -17.53
C MET A 524 -31.88 7.52 -18.81
N ASN A 525 -32.53 7.39 -19.97
CA ASN A 525 -31.88 7.22 -21.27
C ASN A 525 -30.94 8.40 -21.60
N THR A 526 -31.36 9.64 -21.29
CA THR A 526 -30.50 10.83 -21.41
C THR A 526 -29.31 10.79 -20.45
N ARG A 527 -29.45 10.20 -19.26
CA ARG A 527 -28.33 9.97 -18.34
C ARG A 527 -27.44 8.79 -18.77
N PHE A 528 -28.01 7.75 -19.38
CA PHE A 528 -27.27 6.59 -19.88
C PHE A 528 -26.43 6.92 -21.12
N SER A 529 -26.89 7.78 -22.02
CA SER A 529 -26.01 8.31 -23.09
C SER A 529 -24.78 9.05 -22.52
N ASN A 530 -24.94 9.80 -21.43
CA ASN A 530 -23.85 10.43 -20.68
C ASN A 530 -23.02 9.44 -19.82
N ILE A 531 -23.45 8.19 -19.68
CA ILE A 531 -22.69 7.07 -19.10
C ILE A 531 -21.99 6.27 -20.22
N HIS A 532 -22.46 6.37 -21.46
CA HIS A 532 -21.90 5.63 -22.59
C HIS A 532 -20.40 5.93 -22.78
N ASP A 533 -20.03 7.20 -22.66
CA ASP A 533 -18.65 7.73 -22.69
C ASP A 533 -17.72 7.21 -21.56
N TYR A 534 -18.23 6.46 -20.59
CA TYR A 534 -17.40 5.98 -19.48
C TYR A 534 -16.51 4.82 -19.94
N SER A 535 -15.19 5.00 -19.74
CA SER A 535 -14.22 3.91 -19.86
C SER A 535 -14.59 2.72 -18.96
N LEU A 536 -14.21 1.51 -19.37
CA LEU A 536 -14.51 0.26 -18.63
C LEU A 536 -14.14 0.33 -17.14
N LYS A 537 -13.03 1.00 -16.80
CA LYS A 537 -12.62 1.25 -15.41
C LYS A 537 -13.65 2.11 -14.65
N GLU A 538 -14.11 3.22 -15.25
CA GLU A 538 -15.02 4.14 -14.57
C GLU A 538 -16.44 3.58 -14.43
N TRP A 539 -16.90 2.83 -15.44
CA TRP A 539 -18.18 2.11 -15.36
C TRP A 539 -18.14 1.03 -14.27
N THR A 540 -17.14 0.12 -14.30
CA THR A 540 -17.04 -0.95 -13.29
C THR A 540 -16.83 -0.40 -11.88
N ARG A 541 -16.05 0.69 -11.71
CA ARG A 541 -15.87 1.36 -10.42
C ARG A 541 -17.20 1.81 -9.80
N ARG A 542 -18.07 2.45 -10.59
CA ARG A 542 -19.32 3.04 -10.10
C ARG A 542 -20.44 2.02 -9.91
N PHE A 543 -20.60 1.09 -10.85
CA PHE A 543 -21.74 0.17 -10.89
C PHE A 543 -21.47 -1.20 -10.29
N PHE A 544 -20.20 -1.61 -10.13
CA PHE A 544 -19.85 -2.91 -9.54
C PHE A 544 -19.04 -2.77 -8.24
N PHE A 545 -17.85 -2.14 -8.28
CA PHE A 545 -16.94 -2.13 -7.12
C PHE A 545 -17.54 -1.38 -5.93
N ILE A 546 -17.98 -0.12 -6.08
CA ILE A 546 -18.51 0.66 -4.95
C ILE A 546 -19.74 -0.02 -4.27
N PRO A 547 -20.74 -0.55 -5.02
CA PRO A 547 -21.84 -1.31 -4.42
C PRO A 547 -21.40 -2.57 -3.65
N VAL A 548 -20.46 -3.35 -4.18
CA VAL A 548 -20.00 -4.61 -3.54
C VAL A 548 -19.04 -4.34 -2.38
N GLU A 549 -18.22 -3.29 -2.45
CA GLU A 549 -17.44 -2.76 -1.32
C GLU A 549 -18.37 -2.29 -0.18
N LEU A 550 -19.46 -1.60 -0.50
CA LEU A 550 -20.48 -1.19 0.47
C LEU A 550 -21.16 -2.41 1.09
N PHE A 551 -21.60 -3.38 0.28
CA PHE A 551 -22.21 -4.62 0.78
C PHE A 551 -21.27 -5.39 1.72
N ASN A 552 -20.00 -5.57 1.34
CA ASN A 552 -19.02 -6.27 2.18
C ASN A 552 -18.64 -5.48 3.45
N THR A 553 -18.68 -4.14 3.39
CA THR A 553 -18.58 -3.26 4.58
C THR A 553 -19.76 -3.47 5.53
N THR A 554 -20.99 -3.47 5.01
CA THR A 554 -22.20 -3.75 5.79
C THR A 554 -22.19 -5.17 6.36
N TRP A 555 -21.65 -6.14 5.62
CA TRP A 555 -21.48 -7.52 6.10
C TRP A 555 -20.51 -7.61 7.28
N LEU A 556 -19.35 -6.91 7.24
CA LEU A 556 -18.45 -6.86 8.40
C LEU A 556 -19.09 -6.15 9.60
N ILE A 557 -19.81 -5.05 9.38
CA ILE A 557 -20.55 -4.35 10.45
C ILE A 557 -21.61 -5.28 11.06
N TYR A 558 -22.34 -6.04 10.24
CA TYR A 558 -23.28 -7.06 10.72
C TYR A 558 -22.57 -8.12 11.57
N ILE A 559 -21.40 -8.65 11.13
CA ILE A 559 -20.62 -9.62 11.91
C ILE A 559 -20.26 -9.07 13.29
N VAL A 560 -19.74 -7.83 13.36
CA VAL A 560 -19.37 -7.19 14.63
C VAL A 560 -20.59 -7.06 15.54
N LEU A 561 -21.70 -6.50 15.06
CA LEU A 561 -22.92 -6.32 15.85
C LEU A 561 -23.52 -7.65 16.31
N ALA A 562 -23.59 -8.64 15.41
CA ALA A 562 -24.12 -9.97 15.70
C ALA A 562 -23.30 -10.74 16.73
N GLN A 563 -21.99 -10.46 16.81
CA GLN A 563 -21.06 -11.03 17.78
C GLN A 563 -21.10 -10.29 19.12
N THR A 564 -21.24 -8.96 19.13
CA THR A 564 -21.39 -8.15 20.36
C THR A 564 -22.71 -8.37 21.09
N PHE A 565 -23.83 -8.47 20.37
CA PHE A 565 -25.17 -8.60 20.98
C PHE A 565 -25.70 -10.04 21.05
N GLY A 566 -24.97 -11.00 20.48
CA GLY A 566 -25.37 -12.41 20.49
C GLY A 566 -26.45 -12.78 19.47
N PHE A 567 -26.57 -12.09 18.33
CA PHE A 567 -27.53 -12.50 17.28
C PHE A 567 -27.23 -13.93 16.79
N TYR A 568 -25.95 -14.33 16.81
CA TYR A 568 -25.47 -15.68 16.53
C TYR A 568 -25.70 -16.70 17.67
N HIS A 569 -26.49 -16.35 18.68
CA HIS A 569 -26.87 -17.23 19.80
C HIS A 569 -28.34 -17.63 19.64
N ASN A 570 -28.55 -18.64 18.77
CA ASN A 570 -29.86 -19.18 18.39
C ASN A 570 -29.66 -20.60 17.84
N CYS A 571 -30.72 -21.42 17.76
CA CYS A 571 -30.60 -22.82 17.33
C CYS A 571 -29.98 -23.02 15.93
N SER A 572 -30.27 -22.15 14.96
CA SER A 572 -29.74 -22.26 13.59
C SER A 572 -28.23 -22.02 13.54
N CYS A 573 -27.76 -20.97 14.21
CA CYS A 573 -26.35 -20.62 14.27
C CYS A 573 -25.53 -21.52 15.22
N SER A 574 -26.11 -21.93 16.35
CA SER A 574 -25.46 -22.79 17.35
C SER A 574 -25.48 -24.28 16.99
N CYS A 575 -26.19 -24.71 15.95
CA CYS A 575 -26.11 -26.08 15.42
C CYS A 575 -25.11 -26.26 14.26
N SER A 576 -24.39 -25.21 13.85
CA SER A 576 -23.39 -25.24 12.75
C SER A 576 -23.90 -25.86 11.43
N ILE A 577 -25.13 -25.50 11.02
CA ILE A 577 -25.83 -26.14 9.89
C ILE A 577 -25.35 -25.72 8.49
N TRP A 578 -24.43 -24.76 8.34
CA TRP A 578 -23.98 -24.29 7.01
C TRP A 578 -22.98 -25.24 6.34
N GLY A 579 -22.53 -26.29 7.03
CA GLY A 579 -21.73 -27.35 6.45
C GLY A 579 -22.16 -28.73 6.96
N GLY A 580 -22.06 -29.75 6.11
CA GLY A 580 -22.48 -31.15 6.38
C GLY A 580 -21.64 -31.90 7.42
N GLY A 581 -21.16 -31.22 8.46
CA GLY A 581 -20.52 -31.79 9.63
C GLY A 581 -21.05 -31.23 10.96
N GLY A 582 -22.06 -30.35 10.92
CA GLY A 582 -22.89 -29.96 12.06
C GLY A 582 -24.32 -30.52 11.94
N GLY A 583 -25.27 -29.96 12.69
CA GLY A 583 -26.67 -30.41 12.76
C GLY A 583 -27.22 -30.60 14.18
N TYR A 584 -26.39 -30.37 15.21
CA TYR A 584 -26.71 -30.62 16.61
C TYR A 584 -26.20 -29.49 17.52
N LEU A 585 -26.84 -29.35 18.69
CA LEU A 585 -26.38 -28.52 19.81
C LEU A 585 -26.14 -29.41 21.04
N ASP A 586 -24.96 -29.31 21.65
CA ASP A 586 -24.66 -29.97 22.92
C ASP A 586 -24.84 -28.97 24.07
N PHE A 587 -25.91 -29.12 24.86
CA PHE A 587 -26.19 -28.21 25.97
C PHE A 587 -25.13 -28.23 27.07
N THR A 588 -24.31 -29.29 27.17
CA THR A 588 -23.20 -29.33 28.14
C THR A 588 -21.95 -28.57 27.65
N GLN A 589 -21.89 -28.18 26.38
CA GLN A 589 -20.71 -27.55 25.77
C GLN A 589 -21.02 -26.33 24.89
N ALA A 590 -22.24 -25.79 24.97
CA ALA A 590 -22.64 -24.55 24.31
C ALA A 590 -21.90 -23.32 24.90
N ASP A 591 -21.73 -23.28 26.22
CA ASP A 591 -21.10 -22.17 26.95
C ASP A 591 -19.63 -22.44 27.31
N VAL A 592 -19.26 -23.69 27.63
CA VAL A 592 -17.89 -24.10 28.01
C VAL A 592 -17.51 -25.43 27.37
N THR A 593 -16.47 -25.46 26.55
CA THR A 593 -15.98 -26.70 25.91
C THR A 593 -14.88 -27.38 26.72
N ASN A 594 -15.07 -28.68 26.98
CA ASN A 594 -14.14 -29.52 27.73
C ASN A 594 -13.20 -30.35 26.83
N SER A 595 -13.16 -30.08 25.52
CA SER A 595 -12.35 -30.85 24.56
C SER A 595 -10.85 -30.51 24.65
N PRO A 596 -9.94 -31.49 24.82
CA PRO A 596 -8.50 -31.22 25.04
C PRO A 596 -7.80 -30.56 23.84
N TRP A 597 -8.40 -30.63 22.65
CA TRP A 597 -7.87 -30.04 21.42
C TRP A 597 -8.02 -28.52 21.35
N VAL A 598 -8.94 -27.94 22.14
CA VAL A 598 -9.26 -26.49 22.17
C VAL A 598 -7.99 -25.67 22.38
N ARG A 599 -7.14 -26.07 23.33
CA ARG A 599 -5.86 -25.40 23.61
C ARG A 599 -4.99 -25.28 22.36
N TYR A 600 -4.87 -26.35 21.58
CA TYR A 600 -4.03 -26.36 20.37
C TYR A 600 -4.62 -25.48 19.26
N TYR A 601 -5.93 -25.53 19.02
CA TYR A 601 -6.57 -24.70 18.00
C TYR A 601 -6.54 -23.21 18.37
N TRP A 602 -6.82 -22.86 19.63
CA TRP A 602 -6.78 -21.47 20.10
C TRP A 602 -5.34 -20.93 20.07
N THR A 603 -4.33 -21.71 20.49
CA THR A 603 -2.92 -21.33 20.35
C THR A 603 -2.54 -21.16 18.88
N GLY A 604 -2.92 -22.08 18.00
CA GLY A 604 -2.64 -22.00 16.56
C GLY A 604 -3.23 -20.75 15.91
N GLY A 605 -4.52 -20.48 16.13
CA GLY A 605 -5.18 -19.27 15.62
C GLY A 605 -4.59 -17.99 16.19
N THR A 606 -4.25 -17.98 17.49
CA THR A 606 -3.62 -16.83 18.17
C THR A 606 -2.25 -16.51 17.60
N VAL A 607 -1.39 -17.52 17.43
CA VAL A 607 -0.05 -17.36 16.86
C VAL A 607 -0.12 -16.93 15.40
N LEU A 608 -1.05 -17.51 14.61
CA LEU A 608 -1.24 -17.15 13.20
C LEU A 608 -1.65 -15.69 13.03
N ALA A 609 -2.71 -15.24 13.71
CA ALA A 609 -3.21 -13.87 13.57
C ALA A 609 -2.26 -12.84 14.19
N SER A 610 -1.84 -13.05 15.44
CA SER A 610 -0.98 -12.10 16.17
C SER A 610 0.41 -12.00 15.55
N GLY A 611 0.97 -13.13 15.11
CA GLY A 611 2.25 -13.19 14.41
C GLY A 611 2.20 -12.48 13.06
N THR A 612 1.15 -12.73 12.26
CA THR A 612 0.96 -12.04 10.96
C THR A 612 0.79 -10.54 11.13
N MET A 613 -0.08 -10.10 12.05
CA MET A 613 -0.26 -8.67 12.35
C MET A 613 1.06 -8.03 12.81
N GLY A 614 1.76 -8.67 13.76
CA GLY A 614 3.04 -8.17 14.29
C GLY A 614 4.10 -8.03 13.20
N ILE A 615 4.27 -9.03 12.33
CA ILE A 615 5.19 -8.98 11.18
C ILE A 615 4.79 -7.85 10.22
N GLY A 616 3.51 -7.70 9.90
CA GLY A 616 2.99 -6.63 9.03
C GLY A 616 3.25 -5.23 9.60
N MET A 617 2.99 -5.03 10.89
CA MET A 617 3.29 -3.76 11.58
C MET A 617 4.79 -3.47 11.62
N ILE A 618 5.61 -4.46 11.98
CA ILE A 618 7.07 -4.33 12.01
C ILE A 618 7.63 -3.96 10.63
N TYR A 619 7.11 -4.57 9.55
CA TYR A 619 7.49 -4.22 8.19
C TYR A 619 7.19 -2.74 7.86
N VAL A 620 5.97 -2.28 8.15
CA VAL A 620 5.54 -0.90 7.89
C VAL A 620 6.38 0.11 8.71
N VAL A 621 6.68 -0.18 9.98
CA VAL A 621 7.56 0.66 10.80
C VAL A 621 9.00 0.68 10.27
N ILE A 622 9.53 -0.45 9.80
CA ILE A 622 10.88 -0.53 9.21
C ILE A 622 10.96 0.33 7.94
N GLU A 623 10.01 0.22 7.02
CA GLU A 623 10.02 1.03 5.78
C GLU A 623 9.79 2.53 6.06
N TRP A 624 9.02 2.88 7.10
CA TRP A 624 8.91 4.27 7.58
C TRP A 624 10.25 4.80 8.11
N CYS A 625 10.94 4.01 8.95
CA CYS A 625 12.26 4.36 9.46
C CYS A 625 13.30 4.52 8.32
N LEU A 626 13.29 3.64 7.32
CA LEU A 626 14.20 3.70 6.17
C LEU A 626 14.04 4.96 5.32
N GLN A 627 12.80 5.41 5.08
CA GLN A 627 12.50 6.60 4.27
C GLN A 627 12.51 7.92 5.07
N SER A 628 12.49 7.85 6.41
CA SER A 628 12.36 9.01 7.32
C SER A 628 13.30 10.18 6.99
N HIS A 629 14.52 9.89 6.52
CA HIS A 629 15.53 10.89 6.17
C HIS A 629 15.11 11.81 5.00
N LEU A 630 14.30 11.34 4.04
CA LEU A 630 13.75 12.19 2.97
C LEU A 630 12.72 13.19 3.51
N SER A 631 11.90 12.73 4.46
CA SER A 631 10.80 13.49 5.05
C SER A 631 11.21 14.45 6.17
N THR A 632 12.48 14.40 6.61
CA THR A 632 12.95 15.18 7.75
C THR A 632 13.32 16.60 7.33
N GLU A 633 12.55 17.57 7.83
CA GLU A 633 12.72 19.02 7.55
C GLU A 633 14.12 19.55 7.85
N ASN A 634 14.61 19.40 9.10
CA ASN A 634 15.91 19.91 9.53
C ASN A 634 17.05 19.09 8.91
N TYR A 635 17.91 19.72 8.12
CA TYR A 635 18.93 19.05 7.32
C TYR A 635 19.92 18.21 8.13
N ALA A 636 20.48 18.75 9.22
CA ALA A 636 21.37 18.02 10.12
C ALA A 636 20.69 16.79 10.78
N SER A 637 19.37 16.85 10.98
CA SER A 637 18.58 15.71 11.47
C SER A 637 18.30 14.69 10.37
N ALA A 638 18.08 15.12 9.13
CA ALA A 638 18.00 14.25 7.96
C ALA A 638 19.32 13.49 7.73
N GLN A 639 20.47 14.17 7.79
CA GLN A 639 21.80 13.54 7.74
C GLN A 639 21.99 12.50 8.85
N ARG A 640 21.63 12.81 10.10
CA ARG A 640 21.67 11.84 11.22
C ARG A 640 20.74 10.65 10.99
N GLY A 641 19.56 10.87 10.41
CA GLY A 641 18.63 9.82 9.97
C GLY A 641 19.23 8.92 8.89
N LEU A 642 19.89 9.50 7.88
CA LEU A 642 20.56 8.74 6.81
C LEU A 642 21.74 7.92 7.35
N ARG A 643 22.57 8.45 8.26
CA ARG A 643 23.64 7.68 8.93
C ARG A 643 23.08 6.47 9.70
N ARG A 644 21.94 6.64 10.40
CA ARG A 644 21.23 5.52 11.06
C ARG A 644 20.67 4.51 10.05
N THR A 645 20.08 4.99 8.95
CA THR A 645 19.57 4.17 7.84
C THR A 645 20.68 3.32 7.22
N ARG A 646 21.84 3.92 6.93
CA ARG A 646 23.05 3.24 6.44
C ARG A 646 23.52 2.13 7.39
N ARG A 647 23.69 2.45 8.68
CA ARG A 647 24.08 1.47 9.71
C ARG A 647 23.08 0.31 9.84
N TYR A 648 21.78 0.59 9.77
CA TYR A 648 20.73 -0.45 9.82
C TYR A 648 20.70 -1.31 8.54
N ARG A 649 20.85 -0.71 7.35
CA ARG A 649 20.96 -1.45 6.08
C ARG A 649 22.20 -2.35 6.05
N TYR A 650 23.32 -1.90 6.64
CA TYR A 650 24.54 -2.72 6.82
C TYR A 650 24.30 -3.89 7.79
N ILE A 651 23.78 -3.65 8.99
CA ILE A 651 23.51 -4.70 10.00
C ILE A 651 22.51 -5.74 9.46
N THR A 652 21.49 -5.32 8.72
CA THR A 652 20.49 -6.22 8.13
C THR A 652 20.88 -6.77 6.76
N TYR A 653 22.07 -6.45 6.24
CA TYR A 653 22.54 -6.90 4.93
C TYR A 653 22.52 -8.43 4.74
N PRO A 654 23.08 -9.28 5.64
CA PRO A 654 23.08 -10.74 5.43
C PRO A 654 21.66 -11.33 5.40
N ILE A 655 20.76 -10.88 6.28
CA ILE A 655 19.36 -11.31 6.30
C ILE A 655 18.65 -10.89 5.01
N ARG A 656 18.87 -9.64 4.57
CA ARG A 656 18.31 -9.11 3.31
C ARG A 656 18.90 -9.81 2.08
N PHE A 657 20.16 -10.22 2.12
CA PHE A 657 20.81 -11.00 1.05
C PHE A 657 20.20 -12.40 0.96
N LEU A 658 20.04 -13.12 2.09
CA LEU A 658 19.37 -14.41 2.13
C LEU A 658 17.92 -14.32 1.64
N LEU A 659 17.15 -13.34 2.13
CA LEU A 659 15.76 -13.12 1.68
C LEU A 659 15.69 -12.80 0.18
N ARG A 660 16.61 -11.97 -0.34
CA ARG A 660 16.73 -11.67 -1.78
C ARG A 660 17.17 -12.87 -2.60
N TRP A 661 18.00 -13.76 -2.07
CA TRP A 661 18.39 -15.00 -2.72
C TRP A 661 17.17 -15.94 -2.83
N ILE A 662 16.39 -16.09 -1.74
CA ILE A 662 15.12 -16.83 -1.75
C ILE A 662 14.15 -16.22 -2.77
N ILE A 663 13.92 -14.90 -2.74
CA ILE A 663 13.05 -14.18 -3.69
C ILE A 663 13.56 -14.30 -5.13
N SER A 664 14.88 -14.26 -5.36
CA SER A 664 15.48 -14.45 -6.68
C SER A 664 15.28 -15.88 -7.19
N LYS A 665 15.41 -16.90 -6.32
CA LYS A 665 15.15 -18.31 -6.67
C LYS A 665 13.66 -18.58 -6.91
N THR A 666 12.74 -18.01 -6.12
CA THR A 666 11.29 -18.15 -6.36
C THR A 666 10.83 -17.36 -7.58
N LEU A 667 11.39 -16.18 -7.85
CA LEU A 667 11.17 -15.45 -9.11
C LEU A 667 11.80 -16.16 -10.32
N ALA A 668 12.93 -16.85 -10.16
CA ALA A 668 13.52 -17.67 -11.22
C ALA A 668 12.68 -18.93 -11.51
N LEU A 669 12.12 -19.57 -10.46
CA LEU A 669 11.16 -20.66 -10.60
C LEU A 669 9.85 -20.17 -11.26
N PHE A 670 9.32 -19.02 -10.84
CA PHE A 670 8.17 -18.39 -11.47
C PHE A 670 8.46 -17.98 -12.92
N ALA A 671 9.66 -17.48 -13.23
CA ALA A 671 10.09 -17.19 -14.59
C ALA A 671 10.28 -18.47 -15.43
N LEU A 672 10.65 -19.59 -14.82
CA LEU A 672 10.68 -20.91 -15.48
C LEU A 672 9.26 -21.42 -15.77
N ILE A 673 8.32 -21.22 -14.85
CA ILE A 673 6.89 -21.46 -15.08
C ILE A 673 6.34 -20.53 -16.18
N CYS A 674 6.70 -19.25 -16.18
CA CYS A 674 6.35 -18.33 -17.27
C CYS A 674 7.01 -18.70 -18.61
N LYS A 675 8.21 -19.29 -18.61
CA LYS A 675 8.84 -19.85 -19.82
C LYS A 675 8.10 -21.10 -20.33
N LEU A 676 7.61 -21.97 -19.45
CA LEU A 676 6.69 -23.05 -19.83
C LEU A 676 5.40 -22.48 -20.46
N PHE A 677 4.88 -21.36 -19.94
CA PHE A 677 3.81 -20.57 -20.56
C PHE A 677 4.30 -19.58 -21.64
N SER A 678 5.44 -19.85 -22.30
CA SER A 678 5.97 -19.14 -23.47
C SER A 678 6.20 -17.61 -23.31
N LYS A 679 6.36 -17.11 -22.08
CA LYS A 679 6.58 -15.68 -21.78
C LYS A 679 8.03 -15.39 -21.39
N SER A 680 8.78 -14.75 -22.29
CA SER A 680 10.19 -14.39 -22.07
C SER A 680 10.33 -13.18 -21.13
N TYR A 681 10.48 -13.45 -19.83
CA TYR A 681 10.81 -12.42 -18.84
C TYR A 681 12.32 -12.09 -18.85
N THR A 682 12.67 -10.89 -19.31
CA THR A 682 14.01 -10.29 -19.14
C THR A 682 14.07 -9.54 -17.80
N PRO A 683 14.99 -9.91 -16.88
CA PRO A 683 15.11 -9.20 -15.61
C PRO A 683 15.83 -7.86 -15.78
N ASN A 684 15.08 -6.74 -15.75
CA ASN A 684 15.69 -5.40 -15.73
C ASN A 684 16.59 -5.25 -14.49
N GLN A 685 17.77 -4.65 -14.69
CA GLN A 685 18.75 -4.39 -13.63
C GLN A 685 18.12 -3.55 -12.52
N SER A 686 18.02 -4.11 -11.31
CA SER A 686 17.50 -3.41 -10.13
C SER A 686 18.64 -2.89 -9.26
N LEU A 687 18.53 -1.66 -8.76
CA LEU A 687 19.49 -1.07 -7.84
C LEU A 687 19.56 -1.87 -6.53
N LEU A 688 20.66 -2.58 -6.33
CA LEU A 688 20.97 -3.23 -5.07
C LEU A 688 21.72 -2.23 -4.17
N TRP A 689 21.33 -2.16 -2.89
CA TRP A 689 22.11 -1.44 -1.90
C TRP A 689 23.48 -2.10 -1.71
N THR A 690 24.55 -1.35 -1.94
CA THR A 690 25.93 -1.72 -1.61
C THR A 690 26.47 -0.81 -0.51
N LYS A 691 27.50 -1.28 0.21
CA LYS A 691 28.35 -0.42 1.04
C LYS A 691 29.42 0.25 0.17
N GLU A 692 30.15 -0.55 -0.61
CA GLU A 692 31.24 -0.09 -1.47
C GLU A 692 30.80 0.91 -2.54
N THR A 693 31.70 1.85 -2.84
CA THR A 693 31.55 2.84 -3.92
C THR A 693 31.86 2.16 -5.25
N THR A 694 30.90 2.16 -6.17
CA THR A 694 31.03 1.47 -7.48
C THR A 694 31.28 2.43 -8.64
N TYR A 695 31.01 3.73 -8.47
CA TYR A 695 31.34 4.77 -9.45
C TYR A 695 32.28 5.82 -8.87
N TYR A 696 33.28 6.15 -9.68
CA TYR A 696 34.21 7.26 -9.48
C TYR A 696 34.30 7.99 -10.82
N PHE A 697 33.93 9.26 -10.85
CA PHE A 697 34.14 10.10 -12.00
C PHE A 697 35.61 10.51 -12.07
N ARG A 698 36.35 9.97 -13.05
CA ARG A 698 37.64 10.53 -13.45
C ARG A 698 37.34 11.60 -14.51
N PRO A 699 37.48 12.90 -14.21
CA PRO A 699 37.36 13.92 -15.24
C PRO A 699 38.40 13.64 -16.34
N PRO A 700 38.09 13.93 -17.62
CA PRO A 700 39.09 13.83 -18.68
C PRO A 700 40.27 14.70 -18.29
N HIS A 701 41.48 14.13 -18.23
CA HIS A 701 42.67 14.91 -17.94
C HIS A 701 42.78 16.00 -18.99
N SER A 702 42.70 17.26 -18.56
CA SER A 702 43.07 18.40 -19.39
C SER A 702 44.48 18.14 -19.89
N SER A 703 44.61 17.86 -21.19
CA SER A 703 45.90 17.67 -21.85
C SER A 703 46.57 19.02 -21.97
N THR A 704 47.02 19.56 -20.83
CA THR A 704 47.95 20.67 -20.74
C THR A 704 49.28 20.17 -21.28
N THR A 705 49.36 20.08 -22.62
CA THR A 705 50.61 20.12 -23.35
C THR A 705 51.26 21.45 -23.02
N LEU A 706 52.02 21.46 -21.91
CA LEU A 706 53.11 22.40 -21.73
C LEU A 706 53.89 22.40 -23.05
N PRO A 707 54.07 23.56 -23.71
CA PRO A 707 54.73 23.60 -25.00
C PRO A 707 56.12 23.00 -24.82
N ARG A 708 56.38 21.87 -25.50
CA ARG A 708 57.64 21.13 -25.40
C ARG A 708 58.75 22.05 -25.87
N GLN A 709 59.45 22.65 -24.91
CA GLN A 709 60.40 23.72 -25.14
C GLN A 709 61.51 23.19 -26.04
N SER A 710 61.50 23.64 -27.31
CA SER A 710 62.35 23.11 -28.37
C SER A 710 63.76 23.65 -28.20
N TYR A 711 64.54 23.01 -27.33
CA TYR A 711 65.99 23.18 -27.28
C TYR A 711 66.56 22.90 -28.68
N ILE A 712 67.11 23.94 -29.30
CA ILE A 712 67.86 23.86 -30.55
C ILE A 712 69.28 23.41 -30.21
N PRO A 713 69.76 22.24 -30.65
CA PRO A 713 71.15 21.84 -30.48
C PRO A 713 72.05 22.58 -31.47
N SER A 714 73.18 23.10 -31.00
CA SER A 714 74.23 23.70 -31.83
C SER A 714 74.85 22.68 -32.81
N PRO A 715 75.39 23.11 -33.97
CA PRO A 715 75.99 22.20 -34.95
C PRO A 715 77.29 21.54 -34.45
N PRO A 716 77.62 20.32 -34.90
CA PRO A 716 78.76 19.55 -34.41
C PRO A 716 80.09 19.94 -35.08
N SER A 717 81.18 19.87 -34.30
CA SER A 717 82.57 19.90 -34.75
C SER A 717 83.06 18.49 -35.20
N PRO A 718 84.17 18.40 -35.97
CA PRO A 718 84.48 17.19 -36.76
C PRO A 718 85.20 16.04 -36.02
N ARG A 719 85.17 14.86 -36.66
CA ARG A 719 85.79 13.58 -36.26
C ARG A 719 87.33 13.58 -36.36
N PRO A 720 88.02 12.70 -35.63
CA PRO A 720 88.58 11.46 -36.23
C PRO A 720 87.75 10.20 -35.86
N SER A 721 87.64 9.12 -36.64
CA SER A 721 88.65 8.17 -37.17
C SER A 721 89.23 7.25 -36.06
N THR A 722 89.39 5.93 -36.23
CA THR A 722 89.15 5.05 -37.39
C THR A 722 89.00 3.58 -36.97
N ASP A 723 88.19 2.80 -37.72
CA ASP A 723 88.23 1.33 -37.92
C ASP A 723 88.13 0.38 -36.68
N ALA A 724 87.86 -0.94 -36.80
CA ALA A 724 87.71 -1.80 -37.98
C ALA A 724 86.64 -2.91 -37.76
N THR A 725 86.08 -3.45 -38.87
CA THR A 725 85.67 -4.87 -39.14
C THR A 725 85.08 -5.76 -38.01
N SER A 726 84.06 -6.63 -38.20
CA SER A 726 83.24 -7.10 -39.34
C SER A 726 82.23 -8.17 -38.78
N LEU A 727 81.37 -8.95 -39.47
CA LEU A 727 81.09 -9.33 -40.89
C LEU A 727 79.54 -9.51 -41.11
N LEU A 728 79.16 -9.73 -42.38
CA LEU A 728 78.16 -10.67 -42.97
C LEU A 728 77.12 -11.40 -42.07
N SER A 729 75.90 -11.75 -42.53
CA SER A 729 75.09 -11.49 -43.76
C SER A 729 73.72 -12.19 -43.59
N GLY A 730 72.60 -11.88 -44.26
CA GLY A 730 72.28 -10.91 -45.32
C GLY A 730 71.08 -11.44 -46.17
N VAL A 731 70.65 -10.72 -47.21
CA VAL A 731 69.89 -11.24 -48.40
C VAL A 731 68.44 -11.75 -48.16
N GLN A 732 67.37 -11.34 -48.87
CA GLN A 732 67.15 -10.22 -49.82
C GLN A 732 65.62 -9.93 -50.05
N LEU A 733 65.32 -8.73 -50.57
CA LEU A 733 64.30 -8.28 -51.56
C LEU A 733 63.13 -9.23 -52.01
N ASP A 734 61.93 -8.77 -52.44
CA ASP A 734 61.23 -7.47 -52.33
C ASP A 734 59.76 -7.54 -52.86
N LEU A 735 59.02 -6.41 -52.76
CA LEU A 735 57.90 -5.93 -53.60
C LEU A 735 56.54 -6.69 -53.74
N ARG A 736 55.52 -6.03 -53.18
CA ARG A 736 54.24 -5.59 -53.82
C ARG A 736 53.10 -6.56 -54.24
N THR A 737 51.98 -6.40 -53.49
CA THR A 737 50.58 -6.18 -53.96
C THR A 737 49.83 -7.21 -54.82
N THR A 738 48.71 -7.72 -54.30
CA THR A 738 47.35 -7.25 -54.66
C THR A 738 46.30 -7.73 -53.63
N SER A 739 45.03 -7.34 -53.78
CA SER A 739 43.98 -7.46 -52.77
C SER A 739 42.80 -8.35 -53.20
N THR A 740 42.15 -9.02 -52.24
CA THR A 740 40.67 -9.10 -52.17
C THR A 740 40.14 -9.63 -50.82
N SER A 741 38.82 -9.47 -50.64
CA SER A 741 37.93 -9.80 -49.51
C SER A 741 38.04 -11.24 -48.95
N ARG A 742 37.47 -11.61 -47.79
CA ARG A 742 36.17 -11.20 -47.20
C ARG A 742 36.05 -11.53 -45.69
N GLU A 743 35.03 -10.93 -45.04
CA GLU A 743 34.42 -11.28 -43.73
C GLU A 743 35.31 -11.34 -42.46
N LEU A 744 35.11 -10.37 -41.56
CA LEU A 744 35.51 -10.46 -40.14
C LEU A 744 34.31 -10.75 -39.24
N GLN A 745 34.49 -11.65 -38.27
CA GLN A 745 33.78 -11.62 -36.99
C GLN A 745 34.64 -10.90 -35.92
N PRO A 746 34.04 -10.32 -34.87
CA PRO A 746 34.77 -9.52 -33.89
C PRO A 746 35.58 -10.37 -32.89
N TYR A 747 36.75 -9.86 -32.52
CA TYR A 747 37.73 -10.50 -31.64
C TYR A 747 37.31 -10.54 -30.16
N PRO A 748 37.71 -11.58 -29.40
CA PRO A 748 37.95 -11.47 -27.97
C PRO A 748 39.29 -10.76 -27.72
N TYR A 749 39.35 -9.85 -26.74
CA TYR A 749 40.61 -9.21 -26.35
C TYR A 749 41.43 -10.08 -25.40
N THR A 750 42.73 -10.16 -25.66
CA THR A 750 43.73 -10.79 -24.79
C THR A 750 44.08 -9.91 -23.59
N PHE A 751 44.56 -10.55 -22.52
CA PHE A 751 45.16 -9.91 -21.36
C PHE A 751 46.59 -10.43 -21.25
N ASP A 752 47.60 -9.56 -21.43
CA ASP A 752 48.98 -9.94 -21.15
C ASP A 752 49.20 -10.03 -19.64
N SER A 753 50.04 -10.99 -19.24
CA SER A 753 50.40 -11.25 -17.85
C SER A 753 51.86 -10.87 -17.60
N ALA A 754 52.17 -10.45 -16.37
CA ALA A 754 53.53 -10.44 -15.84
C ALA A 754 53.53 -11.21 -14.51
N ASP A 755 54.24 -12.33 -14.51
CA ASP A 755 54.57 -13.30 -13.46
C ASP A 755 54.16 -13.04 -12.00
N LEU A 756 53.53 -14.07 -11.41
CA LEU A 756 53.81 -14.49 -10.03
C LEU A 756 53.50 -15.99 -9.88
N GLY A 757 54.47 -16.77 -9.39
CA GLY A 757 54.42 -18.24 -9.42
C GLY A 757 54.03 -18.91 -8.11
N ILE A 758 53.46 -20.13 -8.25
CA ILE A 758 53.55 -21.29 -7.33
C ILE A 758 53.10 -21.09 -5.86
N GLY A 759 52.07 -21.85 -5.45
CA GLY A 759 51.89 -22.25 -4.03
C GLY A 759 50.45 -22.19 -3.50
N PRO A 760 49.81 -23.33 -3.14
CA PRO A 760 48.47 -23.33 -2.57
C PRO A 760 48.47 -23.09 -1.06
N TRP A 761 47.46 -22.38 -0.56
CA TRP A 761 47.26 -22.14 0.89
C TRP A 761 45.96 -22.74 1.41
N THR A 762 46.08 -23.80 2.21
CA THR A 762 45.07 -24.17 3.21
C THR A 762 45.27 -23.34 4.49
N PRO A 763 44.21 -23.06 5.26
CA PRO A 763 44.27 -22.14 6.39
C PRO A 763 44.77 -22.78 7.69
N PRO A 764 45.31 -21.98 8.63
CA PRO A 764 45.26 -22.31 10.05
C PRO A 764 44.68 -21.20 10.93
N THR A 765 44.42 -21.56 12.19
CA THR A 765 43.70 -20.78 13.20
C THR A 765 44.55 -20.43 14.43
N HIS A 766 44.07 -19.46 15.22
CA HIS A 766 44.18 -19.39 16.69
C HIS A 766 45.51 -18.99 17.41
N THR A 767 45.47 -17.79 18.01
CA THR A 767 45.88 -17.41 19.39
C THR A 767 47.23 -17.82 20.02
N ARG A 768 48.07 -16.81 20.34
CA ARG A 768 48.55 -16.40 21.69
C ARG A 768 49.22 -15.00 21.56
N ILE A 769 48.95 -13.98 22.39
CA ILE A 769 49.30 -13.74 23.81
C ILE A 769 50.83 -13.66 24.06
N LEU A 770 51.30 -12.46 24.42
CA LEU A 770 52.31 -12.24 25.46
C LEU A 770 52.21 -10.80 26.03
N HIS A 771 52.63 -10.62 27.28
CA HIS A 771 52.66 -9.34 28.03
C HIS A 771 53.98 -8.58 27.79
N ILE A 772 54.02 -7.28 28.08
CA ILE A 772 55.04 -6.62 28.95
C ILE A 772 54.65 -5.17 29.31
N SER A 773 54.99 -4.76 30.55
CA SER A 773 54.89 -3.43 31.18
C SER A 773 55.52 -3.55 32.60
N PRO A 774 55.80 -2.48 33.40
CA PRO A 774 55.63 -1.02 33.20
C PRO A 774 56.81 -0.13 33.75
N GLN A 775 56.59 1.20 33.87
CA GLN A 775 57.29 2.20 34.76
C GLN A 775 58.78 2.55 34.48
N LEU A 776 59.39 3.69 34.91
CA LEU A 776 58.97 4.86 35.75
C LEU A 776 59.74 6.17 35.38
N ASP A 777 59.23 7.35 35.78
CA ASP A 777 59.91 8.68 35.97
C ASP A 777 60.55 9.41 34.73
N ARG A 778 60.64 10.76 34.63
CA ARG A 778 60.27 11.88 35.55
C ARG A 778 60.03 13.24 34.83
N SER A 779 59.30 14.14 35.52
CA SER A 779 59.32 15.64 35.48
C SER A 779 59.11 16.47 34.19
N LEU A 780 58.03 17.29 34.16
CA LEU A 780 58.06 18.77 34.29
C LEU A 780 56.64 19.40 34.37
N SER A 781 56.54 20.68 34.72
CA SER A 781 55.31 21.33 35.28
C SER A 781 54.44 22.16 34.30
N PRO A 782 53.15 22.40 34.61
CA PRO A 782 52.20 23.13 33.74
C PRO A 782 51.99 24.62 34.11
N ALA A 783 51.27 25.37 33.27
CA ALA A 783 50.81 26.74 33.54
C ALA A 783 49.41 27.06 32.96
N SER A 784 48.72 28.02 33.58
CA SER A 784 47.44 28.67 33.19
C SER A 784 47.41 30.03 33.92
N PRO A 785 46.68 31.09 33.49
CA PRO A 785 45.22 31.22 33.68
C PRO A 785 44.60 32.19 32.61
N PRO A 786 43.56 33.04 32.85
CA PRO A 786 42.49 33.06 33.85
C PRO A 786 41.05 33.17 33.27
N ARG A 787 40.07 33.21 34.18
CA ARG A 787 38.65 33.50 33.95
C ARG A 787 38.28 34.79 34.71
N SER A 788 37.20 35.49 34.35
CA SER A 788 36.66 36.59 35.16
C SER A 788 35.12 36.61 35.23
N HIS A 789 34.61 37.16 36.32
CA HIS A 789 33.21 37.46 36.65
C HIS A 789 33.18 38.83 37.34
N PRO A 790 32.02 39.50 37.39
CA PRO A 790 31.64 40.28 38.58
C PRO A 790 30.29 39.83 39.17
N ARG A 791 29.93 40.39 40.34
CA ARG A 791 28.87 39.87 41.23
C ARG A 791 28.07 41.03 41.87
N THR A 792 26.73 40.92 41.83
CA THR A 792 25.71 41.40 42.82
C THR A 792 25.88 42.71 43.62
N LEU A 793 24.80 43.53 43.68
CA LEU A 793 24.40 44.26 44.90
C LEU A 793 22.87 44.57 44.95
N HIS A 794 22.39 45.10 46.09
CA HIS A 794 21.01 45.01 46.61
C HIS A 794 19.87 45.82 45.95
N GLY A 795 18.62 45.39 46.16
CA GLY A 795 17.39 46.19 46.03
C GLY A 795 16.12 45.51 46.58
N ARG A 796 15.50 46.12 47.61
CA ARG A 796 14.14 45.84 48.19
C ARG A 796 13.04 46.53 47.34
N ASP A 797 11.72 46.37 47.52
CA ASP A 797 10.85 45.63 48.47
C ASP A 797 9.46 45.42 47.83
N ARG A 798 8.68 44.40 48.28
CA ARG A 798 7.21 44.17 48.03
C ARG A 798 6.75 44.07 46.54
N GLY A 799 5.66 43.39 46.18
CA GLY A 799 4.76 42.51 46.94
C GLY A 799 3.29 42.77 46.61
N ASP A 800 2.63 41.85 45.88
CA ASP A 800 1.19 41.52 45.99
C ASP A 800 0.81 40.38 45.01
N SER A 801 -0.41 39.84 45.14
CA SER A 801 -0.91 38.66 44.40
C SER A 801 -2.19 38.98 43.65
N GLU A 802 -2.40 38.50 42.42
CA GLU A 802 -3.72 38.00 42.02
C GLU A 802 -3.81 37.13 40.74
N SER A 803 -4.98 36.51 40.66
CA SER A 803 -5.53 35.49 39.76
C SER A 803 -5.56 35.80 38.25
N SER A 804 -5.31 34.74 37.46
CA SER A 804 -6.05 34.30 36.26
C SER A 804 -6.62 35.33 35.25
N LYS A 805 -6.21 35.21 33.97
CA LYS A 805 -7.13 35.05 32.80
C LYS A 805 -6.41 34.75 31.47
N MET A 806 -7.11 34.03 30.58
CA MET A 806 -6.76 33.90 29.16
C MET A 806 -7.05 35.20 28.38
N PRO A 807 -6.26 35.55 27.35
CA PRO A 807 -6.64 36.55 26.37
C PRO A 807 -7.46 35.93 25.21
N LEU A 808 -8.63 36.51 24.92
CA LEU A 808 -9.34 36.26 23.64
C LEU A 808 -8.68 37.06 22.51
N ILE A 809 -8.69 36.51 21.29
CA ILE A 809 -8.27 37.21 20.07
C ILE A 809 -9.42 38.09 19.57
N ARG A 810 -9.16 39.40 19.41
CA ARG A 810 -10.08 40.36 18.78
C ARG A 810 -10.01 40.29 17.24
N THR A 811 -11.17 40.46 16.59
CA THR A 811 -11.27 40.86 15.18
C THR A 811 -11.33 42.40 15.05
N PRO A 812 -10.62 43.03 14.10
CA PRO A 812 -10.77 44.47 13.81
C PRO A 812 -11.96 44.75 12.85
N ARG A 813 -12.51 45.96 12.88
CA ARG A 813 -13.61 46.41 11.99
C ARG A 813 -13.60 47.93 11.78
N GLY A 814 -13.61 48.36 10.52
CA GLY A 814 -13.83 49.72 9.98
C GLY A 814 -13.86 49.60 8.43
N ARG A 815 -14.67 50.29 7.61
CA ARG A 815 -15.31 51.63 7.64
C ARG A 815 -14.34 52.80 7.63
N ASP A 816 -14.48 53.82 6.78
CA ASP A 816 -15.20 54.05 5.49
C ASP A 816 -14.33 55.08 4.69
N ARG A 817 -14.41 55.36 3.38
CA ARG A 817 -15.45 55.37 2.31
C ARG A 817 -14.86 54.73 1.02
N GLY A 818 -15.39 54.79 -0.21
CA GLY A 818 -16.62 55.36 -0.81
C GLY A 818 -16.36 56.54 -1.78
N ASP A 819 -16.59 56.31 -3.09
CA ASP A 819 -16.92 57.28 -4.16
C ASP A 819 -17.26 56.53 -5.48
N SER A 820 -17.89 57.20 -6.46
CA SER A 820 -18.48 56.55 -7.65
C SER A 820 -18.46 57.38 -8.94
N VAL A 821 -17.98 56.81 -10.06
CA VAL A 821 -18.06 57.37 -11.43
C VAL A 821 -18.31 56.25 -12.46
N SER A 822 -18.86 56.58 -13.63
CA SER A 822 -19.33 55.65 -14.69
C SER A 822 -18.69 55.91 -16.07
N SER A 823 -19.11 55.16 -17.11
CA SER A 823 -18.74 55.15 -18.57
C SER A 823 -18.02 53.83 -18.98
N GLN A 824 -18.30 53.13 -20.10
CA GLN A 824 -18.46 53.49 -21.53
C GLN A 824 -17.16 54.06 -22.15
N THR A 825 -16.59 53.61 -23.29
CA THR A 825 -16.95 52.54 -24.28
C THR A 825 -15.63 51.92 -24.87
N ARG A 826 -15.39 51.39 -26.11
CA ARG A 826 -16.10 51.29 -27.41
C ARG A 826 -15.56 50.13 -28.31
N LEU A 827 -16.45 49.55 -29.12
CA LEU A 827 -16.35 48.90 -30.47
C LEU A 827 -15.01 48.41 -31.11
N LEU A 828 -15.12 47.25 -31.81
CA LEU A 828 -14.85 46.96 -33.25
C LEU A 828 -14.96 45.41 -33.46
N GLN A 829 -15.48 44.80 -34.55
CA GLN A 829 -16.27 45.26 -35.71
C GLN A 829 -17.09 44.07 -36.31
N THR A 830 -18.24 44.34 -36.94
CA THR A 830 -19.14 43.43 -37.71
C THR A 830 -18.76 43.41 -39.22
N PRO A 831 -19.38 42.66 -40.18
CA PRO A 831 -20.79 42.20 -40.30
C PRO A 831 -20.97 40.76 -40.93
N ASP A 832 -22.11 40.25 -41.47
CA ASP A 832 -23.32 40.81 -42.13
C ASP A 832 -24.60 39.91 -42.03
N LEU A 833 -25.78 40.57 -42.12
CA LEU A 833 -27.13 40.19 -42.65
C LEU A 833 -27.81 38.81 -42.36
N ASP A 834 -29.15 38.64 -42.28
CA ASP A 834 -30.28 39.60 -42.43
C ASP A 834 -31.59 39.20 -41.65
N SER A 835 -32.56 40.12 -41.69
CA SER A 835 -33.99 40.24 -41.28
C SER A 835 -34.92 39.00 -41.00
N HIS A 836 -36.15 39.10 -40.43
CA HIS A 836 -37.16 40.20 -40.42
C HIS A 836 -38.35 40.02 -39.41
N LYS A 837 -38.80 41.10 -38.71
CA LYS A 837 -40.19 41.37 -38.16
C LYS A 837 -40.81 40.40 -37.09
N ARG A 838 -41.74 40.75 -36.17
CA ARG A 838 -42.34 42.03 -35.67
C ARG A 838 -42.95 41.82 -34.24
N ASN A 839 -43.09 42.91 -33.46
CA ASN A 839 -43.81 43.03 -32.17
C ASN A 839 -45.33 43.36 -32.39
N PRO A 840 -46.26 43.46 -31.38
CA PRO A 840 -46.06 43.92 -29.98
C PRO A 840 -46.92 43.27 -28.85
N SER A 841 -46.82 43.80 -27.62
CA SER A 841 -47.73 43.62 -26.47
C SER A 841 -48.66 44.84 -26.27
N PRO A 842 -49.71 44.77 -25.41
CA PRO A 842 -49.64 45.49 -24.11
C PRO A 842 -50.44 44.87 -22.92
N THR A 843 -50.26 45.45 -21.73
CA THR A 843 -51.06 45.23 -20.48
C THR A 843 -51.97 46.46 -20.20
N PRO A 844 -53.04 46.40 -19.36
CA PRO A 844 -52.90 46.65 -17.90
C PRO A 844 -54.01 46.07 -16.96
N SER A 845 -53.98 46.44 -15.66
CA SER A 845 -55.07 46.42 -14.64
C SER A 845 -55.44 45.04 -13.99
N GLN A 846 -55.96 44.92 -12.75
CA GLN A 846 -56.06 45.83 -11.58
C GLN A 846 -56.38 45.07 -10.25
N PHE A 847 -56.17 45.73 -9.10
CA PHE A 847 -56.85 45.63 -7.77
C PHE A 847 -56.92 44.35 -6.87
N SER A 848 -56.34 44.53 -5.66
CA SER A 848 -56.87 44.22 -4.30
C SER A 848 -56.83 42.81 -3.64
N ILE A 849 -56.78 42.88 -2.30
CA ILE A 849 -56.76 41.82 -1.27
C ILE A 849 -58.09 41.91 -0.48
N PRO A 850 -58.53 40.83 0.20
CA PRO A 850 -58.94 41.05 1.60
C PRO A 850 -58.34 40.05 2.62
N ARG A 851 -58.16 40.54 3.85
CA ARG A 851 -57.95 39.76 5.09
C ARG A 851 -59.30 39.64 5.85
N LYS A 852 -59.28 38.98 7.03
CA LYS A 852 -60.26 39.02 8.15
C LYS A 852 -61.49 38.07 8.03
N PRO A 853 -62.19 37.72 9.15
CA PRO A 853 -61.65 37.48 10.52
C PRO A 853 -62.41 36.40 11.38
N SER A 854 -61.97 36.26 12.64
CA SER A 854 -62.71 36.14 13.95
C SER A 854 -64.25 35.98 14.01
N SER A 855 -64.91 35.43 15.06
CA SER A 855 -64.54 34.71 16.31
C SER A 855 -65.82 34.40 17.14
N GLN A 856 -65.65 33.81 18.36
CA GLN A 856 -66.59 33.86 19.52
C GLN A 856 -67.90 33.02 19.42
N ASP A 857 -68.56 32.62 20.51
CA ASP A 857 -68.22 32.73 21.96
C ASP A 857 -68.87 31.60 22.80
N LEU A 858 -68.29 31.29 23.98
CA LEU A 858 -68.98 31.20 25.28
C LEU A 858 -68.05 30.75 26.44
N GLN A 859 -68.36 31.26 27.64
CA GLN A 859 -67.63 31.13 28.92
C GLN A 859 -68.66 30.69 30.03
N PRO A 860 -68.44 30.72 31.37
CA PRO A 860 -67.32 31.24 32.18
C PRO A 860 -66.79 30.39 33.37
N GLN A 861 -65.64 30.85 33.89
CA GLN A 861 -65.12 30.87 35.27
C GLN A 861 -65.80 30.13 36.45
N ARG A 862 -64.96 29.61 37.36
CA ARG A 862 -64.98 30.02 38.78
C ARG A 862 -63.57 30.00 39.42
N THR A 863 -63.33 30.90 40.36
CA THR A 863 -62.08 31.11 41.12
C THR A 863 -62.18 30.57 42.55
N TYR A 864 -61.04 30.37 43.23
CA TYR A 864 -60.70 31.04 44.51
C TYR A 864 -59.22 30.77 44.90
N ALA A 865 -58.70 31.47 45.91
CA ALA A 865 -57.30 31.43 46.35
C ALA A 865 -57.21 31.34 47.89
N GLY A 866 -56.04 30.97 48.45
CA GLY A 866 -55.82 30.91 49.89
C GLY A 866 -54.45 30.40 50.35
N ASP A 867 -53.53 31.33 50.59
CA ASP A 867 -52.36 31.20 51.50
C ASP A 867 -52.83 31.52 52.95
N PRO A 868 -51.98 31.42 54.01
CA PRO A 868 -50.82 30.55 54.26
C PRO A 868 -50.88 29.89 55.67
N GLN A 869 -49.86 29.13 56.10
CA GLN A 869 -49.19 29.29 57.42
C GLN A 869 -48.07 28.26 57.70
N SER A 870 -47.20 28.61 58.65
CA SER A 870 -46.18 27.76 59.29
C SER A 870 -46.29 27.93 60.81
N PRO A 871 -45.93 26.93 61.63
CA PRO A 871 -44.79 27.18 62.51
C PRO A 871 -43.84 25.98 62.70
N ALA A 872 -42.65 26.28 63.25
CA ALA A 872 -41.52 25.38 63.40
C ALA A 872 -41.50 24.57 64.72
N SER A 873 -40.79 23.44 64.72
CA SER A 873 -40.06 22.83 65.86
C SER A 873 -39.31 21.57 65.39
N GLN A 874 -38.27 21.04 66.05
CA GLN A 874 -37.10 21.63 66.74
C GLN A 874 -36.18 20.43 67.18
N PHE A 875 -34.91 20.68 67.55
CA PHE A 875 -33.96 19.70 68.17
C PHE A 875 -33.56 18.45 67.34
N SER A 876 -32.42 17.76 67.59
CA SER A 876 -31.06 18.22 67.95
C SER A 876 -30.02 17.10 67.82
N ILE A 877 -28.74 17.45 67.72
CA ILE A 877 -27.59 16.55 67.91
C ILE A 877 -27.54 16.10 69.39
N PRO A 878 -26.96 14.92 69.70
CA PRO A 878 -25.74 15.01 70.54
C PRO A 878 -24.59 14.09 70.09
N ARG A 879 -23.35 14.56 70.33
CA ARG A 879 -22.14 13.72 70.39
C ARG A 879 -22.00 13.16 71.81
N LYS A 880 -21.45 11.94 71.97
CA LYS A 880 -20.18 11.64 72.70
C LYS A 880 -19.96 10.13 72.93
N ALA A 881 -18.69 9.73 72.97
CA ALA A 881 -18.22 8.50 73.62
C ALA A 881 -17.94 8.77 75.11
N PRO A 882 -17.51 7.76 75.91
CA PRO A 882 -16.06 7.69 76.18
C PRO A 882 -15.46 6.29 76.50
N ASN A 883 -14.13 6.16 76.30
CA ASN A 883 -13.15 5.39 77.12
C ASN A 883 -13.29 3.85 77.25
N GLN A 884 -12.25 3.05 77.54
CA GLN A 884 -10.77 3.16 77.64
C GLN A 884 -10.21 1.70 77.46
N HIS A 885 -8.93 1.36 77.24
CA HIS A 885 -7.62 1.90 77.67
C HIS A 885 -6.47 1.59 76.65
N LEU A 886 -5.27 2.12 76.97
CA LEU A 886 -3.86 1.79 76.63
C LEU A 886 -3.57 0.49 75.82
N THR A 887 -2.52 0.34 74.98
CA THR A 887 -1.16 0.96 74.83
C THR A 887 -0.54 0.43 73.50
N ARG A 888 0.54 0.92 72.87
CA ARG A 888 1.33 2.17 72.86
C ARG A 888 2.51 2.00 71.85
N ASP A 889 2.83 3.03 71.05
CA ASP A 889 4.10 3.30 70.30
C ASP A 889 4.71 2.18 69.39
N SER A 890 5.38 2.41 68.25
CA SER A 890 5.61 3.61 67.39
C SER A 890 6.36 3.18 66.10
N GLY A 891 6.50 4.07 65.09
CA GLY A 891 7.66 4.03 64.18
C GLY A 891 7.43 3.68 62.69
N GLN A 892 7.53 4.73 61.86
CA GLN A 892 8.07 4.84 60.49
C GLN A 892 8.62 3.61 59.72
N GLY A 893 8.50 3.60 58.38
CA GLY A 893 9.36 2.78 57.50
C GLY A 893 9.13 2.91 55.98
N PHE A 894 10.08 3.50 55.26
CA PHE A 894 10.27 3.41 53.79
C PHE A 894 11.34 2.34 53.46
N GLY A 895 11.40 1.83 52.21
CA GLY A 895 12.48 0.94 51.72
C GLY A 895 11.92 -0.33 51.05
N LEU A 896 12.23 -0.74 49.81
CA LEU A 896 13.32 -0.44 48.85
C LEU A 896 14.74 -0.85 49.33
N GLY A 897 15.29 -1.90 48.70
CA GLY A 897 16.64 -2.45 48.88
C GLY A 897 16.64 -3.98 48.64
N ILE A 898 17.15 -4.59 47.56
CA ILE A 898 18.43 -4.53 46.80
C ILE A 898 19.41 -5.65 47.22
N SER A 899 19.42 -6.71 46.38
CA SER A 899 20.59 -7.47 45.89
C SER A 899 21.35 -8.52 46.74
N THR A 900 22.10 -9.32 45.96
CA THR A 900 23.46 -9.87 46.20
C THR A 900 23.65 -11.24 46.89
N THR A 901 23.85 -12.25 46.03
CA THR A 901 25.00 -13.19 46.02
C THR A 901 25.29 -14.10 47.23
N SER A 902 24.82 -15.35 47.10
CA SER A 902 25.62 -16.60 47.10
C SER A 902 26.73 -16.86 48.13
N ILE A 903 26.71 -18.05 48.75
CA ILE A 903 27.85 -19.01 48.76
C ILE A 903 27.41 -20.43 49.20
N LEU A 904 28.18 -21.45 48.78
CA LEU A 904 28.20 -22.90 49.11
C LEU A 904 27.02 -23.52 49.90
N SER A 905 26.50 -24.68 49.48
CA SER A 905 27.23 -25.95 49.70
C SER A 905 26.74 -27.14 48.85
N GLN A 906 27.64 -28.13 48.71
CA GLN A 906 27.43 -29.45 48.09
C GLN A 906 27.24 -30.50 49.21
N PRO A 907 26.72 -31.74 48.97
CA PRO A 907 27.47 -32.74 48.17
C PRO A 907 26.67 -33.83 47.40
N ARG A 908 27.34 -34.41 46.38
CA ARG A 908 27.35 -35.85 45.95
C ARG A 908 26.04 -36.64 45.67
N SER A 909 26.03 -37.67 44.81
CA SER A 909 26.88 -38.04 43.65
C SER A 909 26.23 -39.23 42.89
N ASN A 910 26.88 -39.67 41.80
CA ASN A 910 26.63 -40.89 40.99
C ASN A 910 25.41 -40.76 40.05
N SER A 911 25.48 -40.72 38.72
CA SER A 911 26.32 -41.38 37.67
C SER A 911 25.67 -42.62 37.05
N HIS A 912 25.20 -42.50 35.81
CA HIS A 912 25.55 -43.42 34.71
C HIS A 912 25.07 -42.89 33.35
N SER A 913 25.92 -43.05 32.34
CA SER A 913 25.52 -43.25 30.93
C SER A 913 25.88 -44.69 30.55
N PRO A 914 25.28 -45.26 29.48
CA PRO A 914 25.89 -45.09 28.15
C PRO A 914 24.84 -44.80 27.05
N ALA A 915 25.24 -44.92 25.77
CA ALA A 915 24.46 -44.53 24.60
C ALA A 915 24.01 -45.76 23.75
N PRO A 916 23.96 -45.78 22.38
CA PRO A 916 22.78 -46.28 21.67
C PRO A 916 22.97 -47.63 20.95
N SER A 917 21.87 -48.21 20.46
CA SER A 917 21.86 -49.44 19.67
C SER A 917 21.24 -49.26 18.27
N ARG A 918 21.79 -49.99 17.30
CA ARG A 918 21.25 -50.28 15.96
C ARG A 918 20.93 -51.77 15.87
N LEU A 919 19.98 -52.14 15.02
CA LEU A 919 19.93 -53.33 14.13
C LEU A 919 18.91 -52.97 13.02
N SER A 920 19.18 -53.00 11.71
CA SER A 920 19.33 -54.16 10.81
C SER A 920 18.19 -55.17 10.96
N MET A 921 17.20 -55.21 10.06
CA MET A 921 17.26 -55.68 8.66
C MET A 921 17.20 -57.21 8.58
N ASP A 922 16.11 -57.73 8.03
CA ASP A 922 16.12 -58.96 7.24
C ASP A 922 14.89 -59.03 6.30
N SER A 923 14.95 -59.92 5.31
CA SER A 923 13.97 -60.14 4.24
C SER A 923 13.50 -61.59 4.22
N ILE A 924 12.39 -61.92 3.53
CA ILE A 924 12.24 -63.16 2.71
C ILE A 924 10.93 -63.17 1.89
N ASP A 925 11.08 -63.79 0.72
CA ASP A 925 10.25 -64.14 -0.46
C ASP A 925 8.72 -64.37 -0.43
N SER A 926 8.18 -64.51 -1.66
CA SER A 926 6.82 -64.97 -2.04
C SER A 926 6.80 -66.50 -2.31
N PRO A 927 5.63 -67.17 -2.56
CA PRO A 927 5.25 -67.44 -3.96
C PRO A 927 3.74 -67.71 -4.33
N ILE A 928 3.40 -67.54 -5.63
CA ILE A 928 2.61 -68.38 -6.61
C ILE A 928 1.54 -69.39 -6.07
N HIS A 929 0.32 -69.62 -6.63
CA HIS A 929 -0.35 -69.27 -7.93
C HIS A 929 -1.86 -68.86 -7.70
N GLU A 930 -2.94 -69.09 -8.50
CA GLU A 930 -3.26 -69.82 -9.77
C GLU A 930 -4.24 -69.01 -10.68
N ARG A 931 -5.42 -69.51 -11.11
CA ARG A 931 -6.24 -68.93 -12.20
C ARG A 931 -7.78 -69.11 -12.09
N ARG A 932 -8.52 -68.27 -12.84
CA ARG A 932 -9.56 -68.54 -13.90
C ARG A 932 -9.94 -67.16 -14.50
N ARG A 933 -10.03 -66.84 -15.82
CA ARG A 933 -10.50 -67.45 -17.10
C ARG A 933 -12.02 -67.68 -17.19
N LEU A 934 -12.73 -67.38 -18.30
CA LEU A 934 -12.36 -66.86 -19.65
C LEU A 934 -12.91 -65.40 -19.86
N GLN A 935 -13.41 -64.82 -20.98
CA GLN A 935 -13.69 -65.21 -22.39
C GLN A 935 -13.82 -63.96 -23.34
N PHE A 936 -14.17 -64.17 -24.63
CA PHE A 936 -14.43 -63.21 -25.74
C PHE A 936 -15.61 -63.74 -26.61
N PRO A 937 -16.37 -62.92 -27.40
CA PRO A 937 -15.99 -62.34 -28.71
C PRO A 937 -16.43 -60.85 -28.90
N THR A 938 -16.15 -60.04 -29.94
CA THR A 938 -15.64 -60.12 -31.34
C THR A 938 -16.70 -60.23 -32.46
N GLN A 939 -17.01 -59.12 -33.18
CA GLN A 939 -16.96 -58.98 -34.67
C GLN A 939 -17.69 -57.73 -35.26
N GLN A 940 -17.27 -57.33 -36.48
CA GLN A 940 -17.93 -56.54 -37.56
C GLN A 940 -18.43 -55.09 -37.25
N SER A 941 -18.38 -54.06 -38.11
CA SER A 941 -18.13 -53.82 -39.56
C SER A 941 -19.39 -53.47 -40.39
N THR A 942 -19.55 -52.19 -40.75
CA THR A 942 -20.08 -51.74 -42.08
C THR A 942 -19.84 -50.24 -42.32
N TYR A 943 -19.60 -49.87 -43.59
CA TYR A 943 -19.83 -48.52 -44.16
C TYR A 943 -21.30 -48.36 -44.58
N PRO A 944 -21.76 -47.15 -44.94
CA PRO A 944 -21.95 -46.91 -46.38
C PRO A 944 -21.41 -45.56 -46.88
N GLN A 945 -21.18 -45.45 -48.18
CA GLN A 945 -20.99 -44.20 -48.92
C GLN A 945 -22.26 -43.86 -49.72
N GLN A 946 -22.61 -42.59 -49.77
CA GLN A 946 -23.28 -41.87 -50.89
C GLN A 946 -23.33 -40.38 -50.48
N GLY A 947 -23.12 -39.38 -51.35
CA GLY A 947 -22.87 -39.39 -52.79
C GLY A 947 -23.87 -38.49 -53.53
N ILE A 948 -23.43 -37.85 -54.63
CA ILE A 948 -24.24 -37.09 -55.62
C ILE A 948 -24.56 -35.61 -55.24
N ASP A 949 -23.66 -34.74 -55.72
CA ASP A 949 -23.86 -33.64 -56.69
C ASP A 949 -24.52 -32.25 -56.38
N GLU A 950 -23.83 -31.26 -56.97
CA GLU A 950 -24.32 -30.11 -57.77
C GLU A 950 -24.57 -28.66 -57.23
N ALA A 951 -24.14 -27.73 -58.11
CA ALA A 951 -24.74 -26.45 -58.50
C ALA A 951 -24.70 -25.16 -57.62
N SER A 952 -23.62 -24.38 -57.82
CA SER A 952 -23.68 -22.97 -58.32
C SER A 952 -24.05 -21.77 -57.39
N GLY A 953 -23.65 -20.56 -57.80
CA GLY A 953 -23.91 -19.26 -57.13
C GLY A 953 -22.81 -18.86 -56.12
N SER A 954 -21.89 -17.90 -56.33
CA SER A 954 -21.80 -16.70 -57.19
C SER A 954 -22.65 -15.50 -56.77
N ARG A 955 -22.04 -14.30 -56.80
CA ARG A 955 -22.56 -12.93 -56.45
C ARG A 955 -22.76 -12.62 -54.95
N ASP A 956 -22.50 -11.40 -54.45
CA ASP A 956 -21.67 -10.29 -54.98
C ASP A 956 -21.24 -9.31 -53.87
N ASN A 957 -20.50 -8.26 -54.26
CA ASN A 957 -19.97 -7.18 -53.43
C ASN A 957 -20.98 -6.02 -53.25
N ARG A 958 -21.04 -5.45 -52.04
CA ARG A 958 -21.05 -4.00 -51.71
C ARG A 958 -21.11 -3.84 -50.18
N ALA A 959 -20.32 -3.00 -49.47
CA ALA A 959 -19.62 -1.74 -49.72
C ALA A 959 -20.46 -0.47 -49.48
N LYS A 960 -19.96 0.37 -48.55
CA LYS A 960 -20.51 1.65 -48.03
C LYS A 960 -21.78 1.48 -47.18
N GLY A 961 -22.01 2.26 -46.11
CA GLY A 961 -21.16 3.24 -45.42
C GLY A 961 -21.83 4.60 -45.23
N ILE A 962 -21.84 5.08 -43.98
CA ILE A 962 -22.04 6.45 -43.46
C ILE A 962 -21.16 6.54 -42.19
#